data_AF-A0A1A0TGY5-F1
#
_entry.id   AF-A0A1A0TGY5-F1
#
_cell.length_a   1.000
_cell.length_b   1.000
_cell.length_c   1.000
_cell.angle_alpha   90.00
_cell.angle_beta   90.00
_cell.angle_gamma   90.00
#
_symmetry.space_group_name_H-M   'P 1'
#
loop_
_entity.id
_entity.type
_entity.pdbx_description
1 polymer ?
#
loop_
_entity_poly.entity_id
_entity_poly.type
_entity_poly.pdbx_seq_one_letter_code
_entity_poly.pdbx_strand_id
1 'polypeptide(L)'
;MVGVGEAALPGALEQFLARASAGPAALVVGGEAGIGKTTLWSTAVDRARDAGFLVLASRGTAAEAVRGYAAVADLLAGVSEEALAELPPIQRLALDRVLLRDGDRAGATDQYVVAATFRGVVEALARTEPVLIAIDDAQWLDSPSRTVVAFTARRLAGRIGVLATVRTGDTVASVDWLQLPRPELLAHIEVGPMDAAALRSVIESRTGHTLPRSVVAHIHRIAGGNPFYALELARPVIATAPDYIVGLPDSLSCLIDDRLDGLPSETADALLTAACSAAPTVEQVAAALGVSGEDVAAALAPAEARGVVRLDGLRVQFAHPLLAHGVYTRADADRRRATHRRLAEFARVPEVRARHLCLGTAAPDEATLRALDSAADAASARGAPSVAAELLDMAIALGGSDPVRELRAAEQLFRSGAHADAGLRLDRLLPDLQAGVLRAVALMLRGAVHGYGDSIGDAVAALTEAVANAADHPPLLVQSQLLLALAVGLTGDMTASVAHARAAYENATPLDDPTVLSQAAALWCHVSFMHGYGLDRDTLQLAADAENHDVLAPVTLQATAVQAALRAWSGELVQAHTEMAAVEQRCAERGNDVDAIWAADFMTMIELWLGRYDDAAEAADRVRARAEEVGVRHSRITALICQAAVAAHRGRADEARGAARAGIAAARASGHLHYLNAAITWLAAVDVAQGRHRAAVAELQPLLADFDADHGTEIVVGGFLPDAVEALIATNDHQRAEALISALETNGERHDRPWMSGAGARGRAHLRWAQGDLDGAQRAAEQALDHHERLPMPAERARTLLLLGQIQRRHRQRSAATENLTAAVRVFTDLGSELWAQRALTELQRLQYGSRYGGQLTPTEARVARLAADGLSNREIAAELFLAVKTVEMTLSRVYRKLSVRSRSQLHGALKGGD
;
A
#
# COMPACT_ATOMS: atom_id res chain seq x y z
N MET A 1 13.10 12.14 21.06
CA MET A 1 14.46 11.91 21.61
C MET A 1 14.46 12.24 23.08
N VAL A 2 14.75 11.27 23.94
CA VAL A 2 15.03 11.51 25.37
C VAL A 2 16.42 10.94 25.61
N GLY A 3 17.39 11.78 25.98
CA GLY A 3 18.69 11.30 26.46
C GLY A 3 18.48 10.65 27.82
N VAL A 4 18.65 9.33 27.89
CA VAL A 4 18.39 8.57 29.11
C VAL A 4 19.73 8.26 29.78
N GLY A 5 19.90 8.68 31.05
CA GLY A 5 21.08 8.31 31.84
C GLY A 5 21.15 6.80 32.09
N GLU A 6 22.34 6.26 32.30
CA GLU A 6 22.62 4.82 32.37
C GLU A 6 21.73 4.05 33.38
N ALA A 7 21.33 4.69 34.48
CA ALA A 7 20.42 4.12 35.49
C ALA A 7 18.98 3.86 34.99
N ALA A 8 18.57 4.46 33.86
CA ALA A 8 17.22 4.32 33.31
C ALA A 8 17.16 3.43 32.04
N LEU A 9 18.31 2.93 31.55
CA LEU A 9 18.39 1.97 30.44
C LEU A 9 17.70 0.62 30.73
N PRO A 10 17.89 -0.03 31.89
CA PRO A 10 17.24 -1.33 32.18
C PRO A 10 15.71 -1.23 32.25
N GLY A 11 15.18 -0.13 32.81
CA GLY A 11 13.74 0.09 32.93
C GLY A 11 13.05 0.33 31.58
N ALA A 12 13.74 0.97 30.63
CA ALA A 12 13.20 1.17 29.30
C ALA A 12 13.13 -0.13 28.48
N LEU A 13 14.12 -1.01 28.65
CA LEU A 13 14.12 -2.35 28.05
C LEU A 13 12.99 -3.22 28.60
N GLU A 14 12.76 -3.20 29.92
CA GLU A 14 11.66 -3.94 30.55
C GLU A 14 10.29 -3.43 30.07
N GLN A 15 10.11 -2.12 29.93
CA GLN A 15 8.89 -1.55 29.37
C GLN A 15 8.67 -1.95 27.91
N PHE A 16 9.72 -2.00 27.09
CA PHE A 16 9.64 -2.46 25.71
C PHE A 16 9.18 -3.93 25.63
N LEU A 17 9.83 -4.83 26.37
CA LEU A 17 9.45 -6.26 26.37
C LEU A 17 8.01 -6.47 26.88
N ALA A 18 7.59 -5.72 27.91
CA ALA A 18 6.22 -5.76 28.40
C ALA A 18 5.21 -5.36 27.31
N ARG A 19 5.49 -4.30 26.54
CA ARG A 19 4.63 -3.89 25.41
C ARG A 19 4.62 -4.94 24.30
N ALA A 20 5.80 -5.45 23.91
CA ALA A 20 5.95 -6.47 22.88
C ALA A 20 5.18 -7.77 23.19
N SER A 21 5.02 -8.09 24.48
CA SER A 21 4.26 -9.28 24.92
C SER A 21 2.74 -9.15 24.74
N ALA A 22 2.22 -7.91 24.66
CA ALA A 22 0.79 -7.61 24.54
C ALA A 22 0.39 -7.10 23.16
N GLY A 23 1.34 -6.58 22.38
CA GLY A 23 1.10 -6.00 21.06
C GLY A 23 2.40 -5.57 20.37
N PRO A 24 2.31 -4.92 19.20
CA PRO A 24 3.49 -4.53 18.44
C PRO A 24 4.27 -3.43 19.17
N ALA A 25 5.59 -3.57 19.22
CA ALA A 25 6.50 -2.55 19.77
C ALA A 25 7.86 -2.57 19.06
N ALA A 26 8.52 -1.42 18.97
CA ALA A 26 9.92 -1.37 18.53
C ALA A 26 10.78 -0.51 19.47
N LEU A 27 12.04 -0.92 19.64
CA LEU A 27 13.05 -0.18 20.36
C LEU A 27 14.33 -0.09 19.52
N VAL A 28 14.78 1.13 19.27
CA VAL A 28 16.06 1.44 18.64
C VAL A 28 17.02 1.98 19.69
N VAL A 29 18.19 1.34 19.79
CA VAL A 29 19.28 1.75 20.68
C VAL A 29 20.41 2.37 19.87
N GLY A 30 20.53 3.70 19.94
CA GLY A 30 21.59 4.49 19.33
C GLY A 30 22.80 4.67 20.24
N GLY A 31 23.95 5.03 19.66
CA GLY A 31 25.15 5.41 20.41
C GLY A 31 26.45 5.14 19.64
N GLU A 32 27.57 5.64 20.13
CA GLU A 32 28.86 5.54 19.44
C GLU A 32 29.39 4.09 19.33
N ALA A 33 30.32 3.84 18.42
CA ALA A 33 30.99 2.54 18.33
C ALA A 33 31.70 2.22 19.66
N GLY A 34 31.53 1.01 20.18
CA GLY A 34 32.15 0.60 21.46
C GLY A 34 31.42 1.07 22.74
N ILE A 35 30.32 1.84 22.64
CA ILE A 35 29.59 2.37 23.82
C ILE A 35 28.84 1.30 24.64
N GLY A 36 28.73 0.06 24.13
CA GLY A 36 28.08 -1.06 24.85
C GLY A 36 26.72 -1.51 24.30
N LYS A 37 26.28 -1.00 23.14
CA LYS A 37 25.00 -1.37 22.49
C LYS A 37 24.81 -2.89 22.31
N THR A 38 25.79 -3.59 21.76
CA THR A 38 25.74 -5.06 21.59
C THR A 38 25.59 -5.81 22.91
N THR A 39 26.14 -5.28 24.01
CA THR A 39 25.98 -5.87 25.35
C THR A 39 24.54 -5.67 25.85
N LEU A 40 23.97 -4.47 25.66
CA LEU A 40 22.56 -4.20 25.97
C LEU A 40 21.62 -5.06 25.13
N TRP A 41 21.89 -5.19 23.83
CA TRP A 41 21.14 -6.05 22.91
C TRP A 41 21.19 -7.53 23.34
N SER A 42 22.37 -8.05 23.70
CA SER A 42 22.51 -9.45 24.13
C SER A 42 21.75 -9.69 25.43
N THR A 43 21.85 -8.75 26.38
CA THR A 43 21.10 -8.80 27.65
C THR A 43 19.59 -8.77 27.41
N ALA A 44 19.12 -7.98 26.46
CA ALA A 44 17.72 -7.91 26.06
C ALA A 44 17.22 -9.22 25.44
N VAL A 45 18.01 -9.82 24.57
CA VAL A 45 17.73 -11.11 23.94
C VAL A 45 17.60 -12.20 24.99
N ASP A 46 18.52 -12.28 25.96
CA ASP A 46 18.49 -13.30 27.01
C ASP A 46 17.26 -13.11 27.92
N ARG A 47 16.97 -11.87 28.34
CA ARG A 47 15.75 -11.56 29.11
C ARG A 47 14.45 -11.87 28.35
N ALA A 48 14.43 -11.66 27.04
CA ALA A 48 13.27 -11.99 26.23
C ALA A 48 13.03 -13.51 26.19
N ARG A 49 14.11 -14.31 26.05
CA ARG A 49 14.02 -15.78 26.15
C ARG A 49 13.50 -16.22 27.52
N ASP A 50 14.02 -15.64 28.59
CA ASP A 50 13.56 -15.93 29.96
C ASP A 50 12.08 -15.55 30.17
N ALA A 51 11.59 -14.53 29.45
CA ALA A 51 10.19 -14.10 29.44
C ALA A 51 9.30 -14.89 28.47
N GLY A 52 9.81 -15.93 27.82
CA GLY A 52 9.04 -16.81 26.92
C GLY A 52 8.85 -16.28 25.49
N PHE A 53 9.73 -15.38 25.03
CA PHE A 53 9.74 -14.96 23.63
C PHE A 53 10.48 -15.95 22.75
N LEU A 54 9.94 -16.16 21.54
CA LEU A 54 10.72 -16.72 20.44
C LEU A 54 11.59 -15.61 19.84
N VAL A 55 12.91 -15.73 19.97
CA VAL A 55 13.86 -14.70 19.50
C VAL A 55 14.45 -15.07 18.14
N LEU A 56 14.14 -14.26 17.13
CA LEU A 56 14.76 -14.27 15.81
C LEU A 56 15.90 -13.24 15.84
N ALA A 57 17.15 -13.69 15.74
CA ALA A 57 18.32 -12.83 15.97
C ALA A 57 19.23 -12.76 14.75
N SER A 58 19.66 -11.54 14.38
CA SER A 58 20.73 -11.30 13.40
C SER A 58 21.70 -10.23 13.92
N ARG A 59 22.96 -10.35 13.55
CA ARG A 59 24.01 -9.39 13.89
C ARG A 59 24.65 -8.92 12.59
N GLY A 60 24.54 -7.63 12.29
CA GLY A 60 25.10 -7.06 11.08
C GLY A 60 26.61 -6.86 11.17
N THR A 61 27.34 -7.37 10.19
CA THR A 61 28.75 -7.01 9.95
C THR A 61 28.91 -6.29 8.62
N ALA A 62 29.91 -5.40 8.51
CA ALA A 62 30.14 -4.59 7.30
C ALA A 62 30.33 -5.41 6.02
N ALA A 63 30.72 -6.67 6.14
CA ALA A 63 30.96 -7.55 5.02
C ALA A 63 29.78 -8.53 4.76
N GLU A 64 28.81 -8.66 5.67
CA GLU A 64 27.51 -9.31 5.41
C GLU A 64 26.52 -8.40 4.67
N ALA A 65 26.67 -7.08 4.78
CA ALA A 65 25.90 -6.08 4.02
C ALA A 65 25.92 -6.31 2.49
N VAL A 66 26.87 -7.12 2.01
CA VAL A 66 27.18 -7.42 0.62
C VAL A 66 26.38 -8.62 0.08
N ARG A 67 25.89 -9.49 0.97
CA ARG A 67 25.16 -10.71 0.57
C ARG A 67 23.66 -10.45 0.71
N GLY A 68 22.93 -10.59 -0.40
CA GLY A 68 21.48 -10.42 -0.37
C GLY A 68 20.81 -11.42 0.57
N TYR A 69 19.96 -10.91 1.44
CA TYR A 69 19.18 -11.65 2.44
C TYR A 69 19.98 -12.34 3.56
N ALA A 70 21.22 -11.91 3.83
CA ALA A 70 22.02 -12.49 4.91
C ALA A 70 21.33 -12.36 6.27
N ALA A 71 20.84 -11.16 6.61
CA ALA A 71 20.18 -10.96 7.90
C ALA A 71 18.83 -11.71 7.99
N VAL A 72 18.06 -11.78 6.91
CA VAL A 72 16.82 -12.60 6.87
C VAL A 72 17.13 -14.09 7.07
N ALA A 73 18.19 -14.61 6.45
CA ALA A 73 18.60 -15.99 6.64
C ALA A 73 18.98 -16.29 8.11
N ASP A 74 19.70 -15.37 8.77
CA ASP A 74 20.02 -15.49 10.20
C ASP A 74 18.77 -15.47 11.07
N LEU A 75 17.85 -14.54 10.81
CA LEU A 75 16.59 -14.43 11.53
C LEU A 75 15.75 -15.70 11.42
N LEU A 76 15.86 -16.45 10.31
CA LEU A 76 15.11 -17.67 10.07
C LEU A 76 15.88 -18.96 10.41
N ALA A 77 17.16 -18.88 10.78
CA ALA A 77 18.01 -20.05 10.99
C ALA A 77 17.50 -21.01 12.08
N GLY A 78 16.75 -20.50 13.06
CA GLY A 78 16.17 -21.27 14.18
C GLY A 78 14.71 -21.66 14.02
N VAL A 79 14.07 -21.38 12.88
CA VAL A 79 12.65 -21.68 12.66
C VAL A 79 12.47 -23.13 12.20
N SER A 80 11.54 -23.87 12.82
CA SER A 80 11.31 -25.29 12.49
C SER A 80 10.64 -25.48 11.13
N GLU A 81 10.86 -26.63 10.49
CA GLU A 81 10.25 -26.91 9.17
C GLU A 81 8.72 -27.00 9.22
N GLU A 82 8.14 -27.40 10.35
CA GLU A 82 6.68 -27.45 10.53
C GLU A 82 6.06 -26.05 10.46
N ALA A 83 6.71 -25.04 11.07
CA ALA A 83 6.25 -23.66 11.00
C ALA A 83 6.33 -23.09 9.58
N LEU A 84 7.27 -23.59 8.76
CA LEU A 84 7.43 -23.20 7.36
C LEU A 84 6.48 -23.96 6.42
N ALA A 85 5.93 -25.11 6.85
CA ALA A 85 5.03 -25.93 6.05
C ALA A 85 3.62 -25.33 5.87
N GLU A 86 3.22 -24.40 6.74
CA GLU A 86 1.93 -23.69 6.65
C GLU A 86 1.92 -22.58 5.58
N LEU A 87 3.07 -22.25 4.98
CA LEU A 87 3.17 -21.18 3.99
C LEU A 87 2.56 -21.57 2.63
N PRO A 88 1.95 -20.62 1.90
CA PRO A 88 1.56 -20.81 0.51
C PRO A 88 2.73 -21.29 -0.36
N PRO A 89 2.50 -22.13 -1.40
CA PRO A 89 3.57 -22.71 -2.22
C PRO A 89 4.54 -21.69 -2.83
N ILE A 90 4.03 -20.54 -3.29
CA ILE A 90 4.85 -19.48 -3.89
C ILE A 90 5.77 -18.80 -2.88
N GLN A 91 5.29 -18.62 -1.64
CA GLN A 91 6.05 -18.04 -0.55
C GLN A 91 7.13 -19.00 -0.04
N ARG A 92 6.82 -20.30 0.00
CA ARG A 92 7.79 -21.36 0.32
C ARG A 92 8.92 -21.42 -0.71
N LEU A 93 8.60 -21.37 -2.00
CA LEU A 93 9.60 -21.34 -3.07
C LEU A 93 10.51 -20.10 -2.95
N ALA A 94 9.95 -18.94 -2.63
CA ALA A 94 10.73 -17.73 -2.38
C ALA A 94 11.68 -17.90 -1.17
N LEU A 95 11.20 -18.53 -0.09
CA LEU A 95 12.03 -18.83 1.09
C LEU A 95 13.19 -19.77 0.77
N ASP A 96 12.92 -20.87 0.06
CA ASP A 96 13.94 -21.88 -0.27
C ASP A 96 15.07 -21.28 -1.14
N ARG A 97 14.72 -20.33 -2.02
CA ARG A 97 15.69 -19.54 -2.81
C ARG A 97 16.50 -18.58 -1.95
N VAL A 98 15.87 -17.88 -1.00
CA VAL A 98 16.56 -16.97 -0.06
C VAL A 98 17.56 -17.74 0.82
N LEU A 99 17.17 -18.93 1.29
CA LEU A 99 18.00 -19.78 2.15
C LEU A 99 19.05 -20.60 1.38
N LEU A 100 19.14 -20.46 0.06
CA LEU A 100 20.02 -21.25 -0.83
C LEU A 100 19.83 -22.76 -0.66
N ARG A 101 18.60 -23.21 -0.41
CA ARG A 101 18.25 -24.63 -0.22
C ARG A 101 17.88 -25.34 -1.52
N ASP A 102 17.45 -24.58 -2.53
CA ASP A 102 17.03 -25.12 -3.82
C ASP A 102 18.14 -25.01 -4.88
N GLY A 103 18.47 -26.14 -5.50
CA GLY A 103 19.40 -26.20 -6.63
C GLY A 103 18.67 -25.97 -7.96
N ASP A 104 19.11 -24.98 -8.74
CA ASP A 104 18.86 -24.79 -10.18
C ASP A 104 17.41 -24.87 -10.72
N ARG A 105 16.36 -24.77 -9.88
CA ARG A 105 14.98 -24.60 -10.40
C ARG A 105 14.76 -23.17 -10.90
N ALA A 106 14.76 -23.04 -12.23
CA ALA A 106 14.59 -21.79 -12.97
C ALA A 106 13.30 -21.03 -12.59
N GLY A 107 13.46 -19.73 -12.34
CA GLY A 107 12.39 -18.75 -12.14
C GLY A 107 12.86 -17.59 -11.26
N ALA A 108 12.54 -16.35 -11.62
CA ALA A 108 12.85 -15.19 -10.78
C ALA A 108 11.90 -15.13 -9.57
N THR A 109 12.40 -14.66 -8.43
CA THR A 109 11.59 -14.34 -7.25
C THR A 109 11.42 -12.83 -7.15
N ASP A 110 10.20 -12.36 -6.90
CA ASP A 110 9.94 -10.95 -6.60
C ASP A 110 10.32 -10.62 -5.15
N GLN A 111 10.97 -9.47 -4.92
CA GLN A 111 11.32 -8.97 -3.60
C GLN A 111 10.10 -8.83 -2.69
N TYR A 112 8.93 -8.47 -3.23
CA TYR A 112 7.68 -8.37 -2.46
C TYR A 112 7.19 -9.74 -1.98
N VAL A 113 7.36 -10.80 -2.78
CA VAL A 113 7.05 -12.17 -2.36
C VAL A 113 7.94 -12.55 -1.17
N VAL A 114 9.24 -12.25 -1.22
CA VAL A 114 10.16 -12.53 -0.09
C VAL A 114 9.73 -11.79 1.18
N ALA A 115 9.36 -10.52 1.05
CA ALA A 115 8.92 -9.71 2.17
C ALA A 115 7.60 -10.21 2.78
N ALA A 116 6.63 -10.59 1.94
CA ALA A 116 5.39 -11.22 2.35
C ALA A 116 5.61 -12.57 3.04
N THR A 117 6.52 -13.40 2.51
CA THR A 117 6.92 -14.68 3.11
C THR A 117 7.47 -14.47 4.52
N PHE A 118 8.44 -13.56 4.70
CA PHE A 118 9.04 -13.31 6.01
C PHE A 118 8.00 -12.81 7.02
N ARG A 119 7.12 -11.89 6.61
CA ARG A 119 5.98 -11.44 7.42
C ARG A 119 5.07 -12.62 7.82
N GLY A 120 4.68 -13.45 6.86
CA GLY A 120 3.80 -14.61 7.10
C GLY A 120 4.38 -15.58 8.12
N VAL A 121 5.69 -15.84 8.06
CA VAL A 121 6.40 -16.65 9.07
C VAL A 121 6.33 -16.00 10.45
N VAL A 122 6.69 -14.71 10.56
CA VAL A 122 6.69 -14.00 11.85
C VAL A 122 5.28 -13.96 12.47
N GLU A 123 4.25 -13.68 11.67
CA GLU A 123 2.86 -13.67 12.14
C GLU A 123 2.39 -15.06 12.57
N ALA A 124 2.78 -16.11 11.84
CA ALA A 124 2.44 -17.49 12.20
C ALA A 124 3.05 -17.88 13.55
N LEU A 125 4.32 -17.54 13.77
CA LEU A 125 5.01 -17.77 15.05
C LEU A 125 4.35 -16.98 16.19
N ALA A 126 3.94 -15.74 15.93
CA ALA A 126 3.31 -14.85 16.91
C ALA A 126 1.93 -15.33 17.42
N ARG A 127 1.27 -16.24 16.68
CA ARG A 127 0.00 -16.87 17.11
C ARG A 127 0.20 -17.75 18.34
N THR A 128 1.35 -18.40 18.47
CA THR A 128 1.65 -19.33 19.57
C THR A 128 2.31 -18.58 20.72
N GLU A 129 3.44 -17.92 20.45
CA GLU A 129 4.30 -17.26 21.46
C GLU A 129 4.65 -15.84 21.02
N PRO A 130 4.96 -14.90 21.94
CA PRO A 130 5.43 -13.57 21.54
C PRO A 130 6.78 -13.68 20.81
N VAL A 131 6.96 -12.91 19.72
CA VAL A 131 8.16 -12.98 18.87
C VAL A 131 9.00 -11.72 19.05
N LEU A 132 10.31 -11.87 19.20
CA LEU A 132 11.26 -10.75 19.19
C LEU A 132 12.19 -10.86 17.98
N ILE A 133 12.10 -9.87 17.08
CA ILE A 133 13.08 -9.67 16.00
C ILE A 133 14.20 -8.80 16.56
N ALA A 134 15.37 -9.39 16.81
CA ALA A 134 16.52 -8.74 17.40
C ALA A 134 17.63 -8.56 16.36
N ILE A 135 18.00 -7.31 16.11
CA ILE A 135 18.98 -6.90 15.10
C ILE A 135 20.10 -6.08 15.75
N ASP A 136 21.32 -6.58 15.75
CA ASP A 136 22.47 -5.80 16.22
C ASP A 136 23.18 -5.12 15.04
N ASP A 137 23.63 -3.87 15.24
CA ASP A 137 24.32 -3.04 14.25
C ASP A 137 23.55 -2.91 12.93
N ALA A 138 22.30 -2.43 13.03
CA ALA A 138 21.32 -2.40 11.94
C ALA A 138 21.75 -1.61 10.69
N GLN A 139 22.73 -0.71 10.82
CA GLN A 139 23.34 -0.01 9.68
C GLN A 139 24.03 -0.96 8.70
N TRP A 140 24.44 -2.16 9.15
CA TRP A 140 25.11 -3.17 8.34
C TRP A 140 24.16 -4.20 7.73
N LEU A 141 22.83 -4.02 7.84
CA LEU A 141 21.90 -4.87 7.10
C LEU A 141 22.10 -4.69 5.61
N ASP A 142 22.14 -5.81 4.90
CA ASP A 142 22.02 -5.82 3.46
C ASP A 142 20.69 -5.17 3.04
N SER A 143 20.73 -4.42 1.94
CA SER A 143 19.57 -3.66 1.45
C SER A 143 18.31 -4.54 1.27
N PRO A 144 18.38 -5.76 0.68
CA PRO A 144 17.23 -6.64 0.58
C PRO A 144 16.62 -7.03 1.93
N SER A 145 17.44 -7.42 2.92
CA SER A 145 16.96 -7.74 4.28
C SER A 145 16.33 -6.52 4.95
N ARG A 146 16.93 -5.34 4.79
CA ARG A 146 16.37 -4.08 5.30
C ARG A 146 14.97 -3.84 4.74
N THR A 147 14.79 -3.97 3.43
CA THR A 147 13.47 -3.83 2.79
C THR A 147 12.46 -4.83 3.32
N VAL A 148 12.85 -6.10 3.51
CA VAL A 148 12.00 -7.14 4.09
C VAL A 148 11.59 -6.81 5.53
N VAL A 149 12.54 -6.47 6.39
CA VAL A 149 12.24 -6.09 7.78
C VAL A 149 11.40 -4.82 7.83
N ALA A 150 11.68 -3.82 6.98
CA ALA A 150 10.88 -2.61 6.87
C ALA A 150 9.43 -2.90 6.43
N PHE A 151 9.28 -3.81 5.46
CA PHE A 151 7.98 -4.23 4.96
C PHE A 151 7.15 -4.90 6.07
N THR A 152 7.77 -5.81 6.83
CA THR A 152 7.13 -6.48 7.98
C THR A 152 6.86 -5.50 9.12
N ALA A 153 7.82 -4.63 9.47
CA ALA A 153 7.71 -3.65 10.54
C ALA A 153 6.51 -2.72 10.35
N ARG A 154 6.29 -2.23 9.12
CA ARG A 154 5.14 -1.36 8.77
C ARG A 154 3.78 -2.03 8.96
N ARG A 155 3.76 -3.36 9.07
CA ARG A 155 2.57 -4.21 9.06
C ARG A 155 2.42 -5.07 10.31
N LEU A 156 3.21 -4.81 11.35
CA LEU A 156 3.20 -5.64 12.55
C LEU A 156 1.83 -5.61 13.23
N ALA A 157 1.26 -6.80 13.38
CA ALA A 157 0.07 -7.07 14.16
C ALA A 157 0.36 -8.19 15.17
N GLY A 158 -0.20 -8.11 16.37
CA GLY A 158 -0.02 -9.13 17.42
C GLY A 158 1.21 -8.89 18.31
N ARG A 159 1.66 -9.94 19.01
CA ARG A 159 2.66 -9.88 20.08
C ARG A 159 4.09 -9.94 19.53
N ILE A 160 4.49 -8.91 18.78
CA ILE A 160 5.77 -8.86 18.06
C ILE A 160 6.60 -7.64 18.49
N GLY A 161 7.82 -7.87 18.93
CA GLY A 161 8.81 -6.84 19.24
C GLY A 161 9.89 -6.73 18.17
N VAL A 162 10.35 -5.51 17.86
CA VAL A 162 11.57 -5.27 17.07
C VAL A 162 12.60 -4.53 17.92
N LEU A 163 13.77 -5.13 18.13
CA LEU A 163 14.89 -4.52 18.83
C LEU A 163 16.03 -4.32 17.84
N ALA A 164 16.43 -3.08 17.60
CA ALA A 164 17.55 -2.74 16.71
C ALA A 164 18.60 -1.91 17.43
N THR A 165 19.89 -2.12 17.15
CA THR A 165 20.95 -1.18 17.56
C THR A 165 21.53 -0.43 16.37
N VAL A 166 21.92 0.83 16.54
CA VAL A 166 22.50 1.68 15.49
C VAL A 166 23.65 2.53 16.00
N ARG A 167 24.57 2.90 15.11
CA ARG A 167 25.68 3.81 15.45
C ARG A 167 25.30 5.28 15.22
N THR A 168 25.60 6.15 16.17
CA THR A 168 25.47 7.61 16.02
C THR A 168 26.71 8.21 15.36
N GLY A 169 26.53 9.14 14.41
CA GLY A 169 27.62 9.94 13.82
C GLY A 169 27.86 9.75 12.32
N ASP A 170 27.39 8.65 11.73
CA ASP A 170 27.38 8.45 10.28
C ASP A 170 26.06 8.98 9.72
N THR A 171 26.09 9.90 8.75
CA THR A 171 24.90 10.42 8.04
C THR A 171 24.10 9.33 7.31
N VAL A 172 24.67 8.12 7.19
CA VAL A 172 24.09 6.91 6.57
C VAL A 172 23.41 5.97 7.59
N ALA A 173 23.60 6.19 8.91
CA ALA A 173 23.20 5.24 9.96
C ALA A 173 21.79 5.48 10.56
N SER A 174 20.93 6.27 9.91
CA SER A 174 19.55 6.42 10.37
C SER A 174 18.74 5.14 10.10
N VAL A 175 17.87 4.77 11.03
CA VAL A 175 16.84 3.72 10.86
C VAL A 175 15.53 4.30 10.36
N ASP A 176 15.59 5.33 9.51
CA ASP A 176 14.40 5.97 8.93
C ASP A 176 13.56 5.00 8.09
N TRP A 177 14.18 3.90 7.66
CA TRP A 177 13.55 2.78 6.99
C TRP A 177 12.66 1.93 7.91
N LEU A 178 12.91 1.92 9.23
CA LEU A 178 12.14 1.14 10.20
C LEU A 178 10.92 1.95 10.66
N GLN A 179 9.81 1.81 9.94
CA GLN A 179 8.55 2.46 10.26
C GLN A 179 7.55 1.44 10.82
N LEU A 180 6.80 1.83 11.85
CA LEU A 180 5.70 1.06 12.42
C LEU A 180 4.35 1.62 11.97
N PRO A 181 3.25 0.83 12.05
CA PRO A 181 1.90 1.31 11.73
C PRO A 181 1.50 2.56 12.52
N ARG A 182 2.06 2.71 13.72
CA ARG A 182 1.85 3.84 14.62
C ARG A 182 3.22 4.34 15.12
N PRO A 183 3.62 5.59 14.83
CA PRO A 183 4.91 6.12 15.23
C PRO A 183 5.18 6.05 16.74
N GLU A 184 4.15 6.14 17.58
CA GLU A 184 4.24 6.08 19.04
C GLU A 184 4.66 4.70 19.59
N LEU A 185 4.61 3.65 18.77
CA LEU A 185 5.07 2.31 19.14
C LEU A 185 6.59 2.15 19.03
N LEU A 186 7.26 3.09 18.37
CA LEU A 186 8.71 3.12 18.20
C LEU A 186 9.36 4.00 19.27
N ALA A 187 10.16 3.38 20.14
CA ALA A 187 10.99 4.08 21.10
C ALA A 187 12.44 4.18 20.60
N HIS A 188 13.07 5.33 20.85
CA HIS A 188 14.49 5.54 20.60
C HIS A 188 15.20 5.86 21.91
N ILE A 189 16.31 5.17 22.17
CA ILE A 189 17.19 5.44 23.30
C ILE A 189 18.59 5.70 22.78
N GLU A 190 19.18 6.82 23.19
CA GLU A 190 20.59 7.10 22.94
C GLU A 190 21.44 6.68 24.14
N VAL A 191 22.42 5.81 23.88
CA VAL A 191 23.43 5.43 24.86
C VAL A 191 24.53 6.46 24.83
N GLY A 192 24.50 7.34 25.83
CA GLY A 192 25.53 8.36 26.04
C GLY A 192 26.82 7.79 26.63
N PRO A 193 27.89 8.61 26.65
CA PRO A 193 29.14 8.26 27.32
C PRO A 193 28.92 8.00 28.81
N MET A 194 29.58 6.97 29.34
CA MET A 194 29.53 6.62 30.76
C MET A 194 30.26 7.66 31.60
N ASP A 195 29.76 7.91 32.80
CA ASP A 195 30.50 8.70 33.78
C ASP A 195 31.68 7.91 34.35
N ALA A 196 32.59 8.59 35.05
CA ALA A 196 33.78 7.96 35.60
C ALA A 196 33.48 6.88 36.67
N ALA A 197 32.31 6.93 37.32
CA ALA A 197 31.92 5.94 38.33
C ALA A 197 31.41 4.64 37.68
N ALA A 198 30.56 4.77 36.67
CA ALA A 198 30.09 3.65 35.84
C ALA A 198 31.25 3.00 35.08
N LEU A 199 32.13 3.81 34.49
CA LEU A 199 33.33 3.32 33.80
C LEU A 199 34.26 2.54 34.75
N ARG A 200 34.42 3.01 36.01
CA ARG A 200 35.14 2.26 37.04
C ARG A 200 34.51 0.89 37.29
N SER A 201 33.18 0.85 37.44
CA SER A 201 32.43 -0.39 37.66
C SER A 201 32.61 -1.36 36.49
N VAL A 202 32.59 -0.87 35.26
CA VAL A 202 32.81 -1.69 34.06
C VAL A 202 34.24 -2.25 34.04
N ILE A 203 35.26 -1.42 34.27
CA ILE A 203 36.66 -1.87 34.35
C ILE A 203 36.82 -2.93 35.42
N GLU A 204 36.30 -2.69 36.63
CA GLU A 204 36.36 -3.64 37.75
C GLU A 204 35.66 -4.95 37.42
N SER A 205 34.45 -4.91 36.85
CA SER A 205 33.71 -6.13 36.49
C SER A 205 34.36 -6.96 35.39
N ARG A 206 35.03 -6.32 34.42
CA ARG A 206 35.56 -6.98 33.22
C ARG A 206 37.00 -7.43 33.39
N THR A 207 37.77 -6.74 34.24
CA THR A 207 39.20 -7.02 34.45
C THR A 207 39.47 -7.66 35.81
N GLY A 208 38.55 -7.61 36.76
CA GLY A 208 38.76 -8.08 38.13
C GLY A 208 39.67 -7.16 38.98
N HIS A 209 40.09 -6.02 38.43
CA HIS A 209 41.00 -5.08 39.09
C HIS A 209 40.33 -3.74 39.38
N THR A 210 40.49 -3.25 40.60
CA THR A 210 40.05 -1.91 41.00
C THR A 210 41.18 -0.90 40.77
N LEU A 211 41.02 0.01 39.82
CA LEU A 211 42.00 1.07 39.55
C LEU A 211 41.82 2.29 40.47
N PRO A 212 42.90 3.03 40.80
CA PRO A 212 42.81 4.28 41.54
C PRO A 212 41.92 5.32 40.83
N ARG A 213 41.15 6.11 41.60
CA ARG A 213 40.22 7.11 41.04
C ARG A 213 40.90 8.12 40.11
N SER A 214 42.15 8.50 40.38
CA SER A 214 42.95 9.41 39.54
C SER A 214 43.26 8.80 38.17
N VAL A 215 43.56 7.50 38.11
CA VAL A 215 43.82 6.74 36.88
C VAL A 215 42.53 6.62 36.07
N VAL A 216 41.41 6.27 36.72
CA VAL A 216 40.10 6.16 36.05
C VAL A 216 39.65 7.52 35.50
N ALA A 217 39.88 8.62 36.22
CA ALA A 217 39.58 9.97 35.73
C ALA A 217 40.42 10.34 34.50
N HIS A 218 41.71 9.93 34.47
CA HIS A 218 42.57 10.15 33.31
C HIS A 218 42.16 9.30 32.10
N ILE A 219 41.82 8.03 32.32
CA ILE A 219 41.27 7.13 31.29
C ILE A 219 39.94 7.69 30.76
N HIS A 220 39.04 8.14 31.63
CA HIS A 220 37.75 8.72 31.26
C HIS A 220 37.92 9.95 30.35
N ARG A 221 38.90 10.82 30.64
CA ARG A 221 39.23 12.00 29.83
C ARG A 221 39.66 11.64 28.40
N ILE A 222 40.44 10.57 28.23
CA ILE A 222 40.93 10.13 26.89
C ILE A 222 39.86 9.32 26.16
N ALA A 223 39.18 8.41 26.86
CA ALA A 223 38.13 7.56 26.31
C ALA A 223 36.82 8.31 26.01
N GLY A 224 36.66 9.53 26.53
CA GLY A 224 35.41 10.30 26.42
C GLY A 224 34.21 9.60 27.05
N GLY A 225 34.42 8.74 28.05
CA GLY A 225 33.37 7.89 28.64
C GLY A 225 32.96 6.67 27.81
N ASN A 226 33.68 6.34 26.74
CA ASN A 226 33.44 5.13 25.96
C ASN A 226 34.02 3.88 26.66
N PRO A 227 33.21 2.86 27.01
CA PRO A 227 33.64 1.69 27.77
C PRO A 227 34.67 0.84 27.03
N PHE A 228 34.55 0.72 25.71
CA PHE A 228 35.55 0.02 24.91
C PHE A 228 36.90 0.72 25.05
N TYR A 229 36.99 2.00 24.71
CA TYR A 229 38.25 2.75 24.81
C TYR A 229 38.84 2.76 26.22
N ALA A 230 37.99 2.84 27.24
CA ALA A 230 38.43 2.80 28.63
C ALA A 230 39.02 1.46 29.05
N LEU A 231 38.42 0.34 28.65
CA LEU A 231 38.98 -0.99 28.90
C LEU A 231 40.31 -1.15 28.16
N GLU A 232 40.41 -0.61 26.95
CA GLU A 232 41.62 -0.68 26.14
C GLU A 232 42.77 0.16 26.72
N LEU A 233 42.48 1.33 27.30
CA LEU A 233 43.43 2.18 28.04
C LEU A 233 43.78 1.59 29.42
N ALA A 234 42.88 0.82 30.04
CA ALA A 234 43.11 0.19 31.33
C ALA A 234 44.06 -1.02 31.25
N ARG A 235 44.02 -1.80 30.15
CA ARG A 235 44.80 -3.04 29.99
C ARG A 235 46.31 -2.86 30.21
N PRO A 236 47.03 -1.89 29.60
CA PRO A 236 48.47 -1.72 29.82
C PRO A 236 48.80 -1.33 31.26
N VAL A 237 47.97 -0.46 31.85
CA VAL A 237 48.12 0.03 33.23
C VAL A 237 47.99 -1.12 34.24
N ILE A 238 47.06 -2.05 33.98
CA ILE A 238 46.87 -3.26 34.79
C ILE A 238 48.07 -4.22 34.65
N ALA A 239 48.66 -4.33 33.45
CA ALA A 239 49.75 -5.27 33.17
C ALA A 239 51.12 -4.84 33.72
N THR A 240 51.38 -3.54 33.91
CA THR A 240 52.74 -3.03 34.26
C THR A 240 52.86 -2.25 35.58
N ALA A 241 51.76 -1.92 36.27
CA ALA A 241 51.75 -1.14 37.53
C ALA A 241 52.42 0.27 37.39
N PRO A 242 52.49 1.12 38.44
CA PRO A 242 51.91 2.48 38.46
C PRO A 242 52.63 3.56 37.63
N ASP A 243 53.81 3.30 37.07
CA ASP A 243 54.62 4.30 36.35
C ASP A 243 54.07 4.61 34.93
N TYR A 244 53.08 3.86 34.45
CA TYR A 244 52.50 4.04 33.11
C TYR A 244 51.42 5.13 33.00
N ILE A 245 51.10 5.86 34.07
CA ILE A 245 50.19 7.03 34.00
C ILE A 245 50.75 8.11 33.06
N VAL A 246 52.08 8.17 32.91
CA VAL A 246 52.80 9.10 32.04
C VAL A 246 52.86 8.62 30.56
N GLY A 247 52.54 7.33 30.30
CA GLY A 247 52.63 6.70 28.98
C GLY A 247 51.29 6.49 28.26
N LEU A 248 50.19 7.04 28.77
CA LEU A 248 48.88 6.95 28.11
C LEU A 248 48.87 7.83 26.84
N PRO A 249 48.45 7.30 25.68
CA PRO A 249 48.50 8.04 24.42
C PRO A 249 47.57 9.27 24.41
N ASP A 250 48.00 10.33 23.72
CA ASP A 250 47.27 11.61 23.60
C ASP A 250 46.02 11.51 22.72
N SER A 251 45.91 10.45 21.90
CA SER A 251 44.78 10.22 21.01
C SER A 251 44.48 8.73 20.81
N LEU A 252 43.27 8.45 20.36
CA LEU A 252 42.78 7.10 20.16
C LEU A 252 43.40 6.36 18.96
N SER A 253 43.79 7.10 17.92
CA SER A 253 44.44 6.57 16.72
C SER A 253 45.81 5.96 17.04
N CYS A 254 46.57 6.60 17.95
CA CYS A 254 47.83 6.07 18.45
C CYS A 254 47.65 4.71 19.16
N LEU A 255 46.47 4.44 19.75
CA LEU A 255 46.19 3.19 20.45
C LEU A 255 45.95 2.01 19.48
N ILE A 256 45.35 2.29 18.32
CA ILE A 256 45.19 1.30 17.24
C ILE A 256 46.55 1.02 16.60
N ASP A 257 47.32 2.07 16.30
CA ASP A 257 48.66 1.94 15.71
C ASP A 257 49.61 1.16 16.62
N ASP A 258 49.67 1.49 17.92
CA ASP A 258 50.53 0.82 18.90
C ASP A 258 50.22 -0.69 19.04
N ARG A 259 48.95 -1.08 18.86
CA ARG A 259 48.55 -2.51 18.91
C ARG A 259 48.94 -3.28 17.66
N LEU A 260 48.81 -2.65 16.51
CA LEU A 260 49.12 -3.25 15.20
C LEU A 260 50.62 -3.18 14.89
N ASP A 261 51.36 -2.26 15.50
CA ASP A 261 52.79 -2.08 15.33
C ASP A 261 53.60 -3.25 15.93
N GLY A 262 54.63 -3.68 15.21
CA GLY A 262 55.52 -4.76 15.64
C GLY A 262 54.91 -6.16 15.61
N LEU A 263 53.73 -6.36 15.01
CA LEU A 263 53.19 -7.69 14.75
C LEU A 263 54.02 -8.42 13.68
N PRO A 264 54.25 -9.75 13.81
CA PRO A 264 54.91 -10.55 12.77
C PRO A 264 54.19 -10.46 11.42
N SER A 265 54.92 -10.60 10.32
CA SER A 265 54.35 -10.54 8.97
C SER A 265 53.26 -11.59 8.75
N GLU A 266 53.45 -12.80 9.27
CA GLU A 266 52.48 -13.90 9.20
C GLU A 266 51.17 -13.55 9.93
N THR A 267 51.27 -12.93 11.11
CA THR A 267 50.11 -12.41 11.85
C THR A 267 49.40 -11.30 11.06
N ALA A 268 50.15 -10.38 10.45
CA ALA A 268 49.58 -9.30 9.66
C ALA A 268 48.84 -9.82 8.41
N ASP A 269 49.36 -10.84 7.73
CA ASP A 269 48.71 -11.47 6.57
C ASP A 269 47.43 -12.24 6.96
N ALA A 270 47.46 -12.96 8.09
CA ALA A 270 46.27 -13.62 8.64
C ALA A 270 45.18 -12.61 9.06
N LEU A 271 45.57 -11.51 9.71
CA LEU A 271 44.65 -10.43 10.08
C LEU A 271 44.08 -9.72 8.85
N LEU A 272 44.88 -9.43 7.82
CA LEU A 272 44.39 -8.80 6.59
C LEU A 272 43.40 -9.71 5.86
N THR A 273 43.71 -11.00 5.78
CA THR A 273 42.80 -12.00 5.19
C THR A 273 41.49 -12.09 5.97
N ALA A 274 41.55 -12.07 7.30
CA ALA A 274 40.37 -12.03 8.15
C ALA A 274 39.57 -10.72 7.98
N ALA A 275 40.25 -9.57 7.85
CA ALA A 275 39.61 -8.27 7.67
C ALA A 275 38.92 -8.10 6.30
N CYS A 276 39.40 -8.81 5.27
CA CYS A 276 38.78 -8.83 3.95
C CYS A 276 37.58 -9.81 3.85
N SER A 277 37.29 -10.60 4.88
CA SER A 277 36.22 -11.60 4.91
C SER A 277 35.10 -11.23 5.90
N ALA A 278 33.87 -11.63 5.59
CA ALA A 278 32.68 -11.27 6.38
C ALA A 278 32.55 -12.04 7.69
N ALA A 279 32.71 -13.36 7.62
CA ALA A 279 32.64 -14.26 8.76
C ALA A 279 33.89 -15.16 8.72
N PRO A 280 35.09 -14.60 8.95
CA PRO A 280 36.33 -15.32 8.75
C PRO A 280 36.40 -16.53 9.68
N THR A 281 36.52 -17.71 9.09
CA THR A 281 36.90 -18.91 9.83
C THR A 281 38.39 -19.16 9.70
N VAL A 282 38.95 -19.87 10.67
CA VAL A 282 40.34 -20.34 10.63
C VAL A 282 40.60 -21.11 9.33
N GLU A 283 39.66 -21.95 8.89
CA GLU A 283 39.75 -22.72 7.64
C GLU A 283 39.77 -21.82 6.39
N GLN A 284 38.95 -20.77 6.33
CA GLN A 284 38.92 -19.85 5.19
C GLN A 284 40.22 -19.04 5.09
N VAL A 285 40.74 -18.58 6.23
CA VAL A 285 42.02 -17.86 6.30
C VAL A 285 43.16 -18.80 5.90
N ALA A 286 43.14 -20.04 6.38
CA ALA A 286 44.13 -21.06 6.06
C ALA A 286 44.14 -21.40 4.56
N ALA A 287 42.97 -21.61 3.98
CA ALA A 287 42.81 -21.87 2.55
C ALA A 287 43.34 -20.70 1.69
N ALA A 288 43.00 -19.46 2.03
CA ALA A 288 43.46 -18.27 1.31
C ALA A 288 44.97 -18.04 1.42
N LEU A 289 45.60 -18.43 2.54
CA LEU A 289 47.04 -18.32 2.75
C LEU A 289 47.83 -19.56 2.27
N GLY A 290 47.16 -20.67 1.98
CA GLY A 290 47.80 -21.92 1.58
C GLY A 290 48.52 -22.64 2.72
N VAL A 291 48.04 -22.50 3.96
CA VAL A 291 48.65 -23.07 5.19
C VAL A 291 47.63 -23.95 5.93
N SER A 292 48.04 -24.64 7.00
CA SER A 292 47.10 -25.41 7.83
C SER A 292 46.30 -24.51 8.79
N GLY A 293 45.15 -25.00 9.27
CA GLY A 293 44.38 -24.28 10.29
C GLY A 293 45.14 -24.09 11.60
N GLU A 294 46.01 -25.04 11.96
CA GLU A 294 46.89 -24.94 13.13
C GLU A 294 47.92 -23.81 12.97
N ASP A 295 48.48 -23.65 11.77
CA ASP A 295 49.42 -22.55 11.46
C ASP A 295 48.74 -21.19 11.57
N VAL A 296 47.48 -21.06 11.12
CA VAL A 296 46.70 -19.82 11.27
C VAL A 296 46.43 -19.51 12.74
N ALA A 297 46.03 -20.51 13.53
CA ALA A 297 45.81 -20.33 14.96
C ALA A 297 47.09 -19.88 15.68
N ALA A 298 48.24 -20.49 15.33
CA ALA A 298 49.54 -20.09 15.85
C ALA A 298 49.94 -18.67 15.41
N ALA A 299 49.70 -18.31 14.15
CA ALA A 299 49.98 -16.98 13.60
C ALA A 299 49.09 -15.88 14.23
N LEU A 300 47.86 -16.20 14.66
CA LEU A 300 46.95 -15.27 15.32
C LEU A 300 47.19 -15.15 16.84
N ALA A 301 47.91 -16.07 17.47
CA ALA A 301 48.17 -16.04 18.92
C ALA A 301 48.82 -14.73 19.43
N PRO A 302 49.79 -14.09 18.72
CA PRO A 302 50.31 -12.78 19.11
C PRO A 302 49.26 -11.67 19.08
N ALA A 303 48.33 -11.73 18.11
CA ALA A 303 47.24 -10.76 18.00
C ALA A 303 46.15 -11.00 19.04
N GLU A 304 45.88 -12.26 19.40
CA GLU A 304 44.95 -12.62 20.49
C GLU A 304 45.49 -12.19 21.86
N ALA A 305 46.79 -12.40 22.13
CA ALA A 305 47.44 -11.94 23.36
C ALA A 305 47.38 -10.40 23.53
N ARG A 306 47.40 -9.66 22.42
CA ARG A 306 47.24 -8.19 22.40
C ARG A 306 45.77 -7.75 22.34
N GLY A 307 44.82 -8.68 22.35
CA GLY A 307 43.38 -8.39 22.30
C GLY A 307 42.91 -7.77 21.00
N VAL A 308 43.59 -8.02 19.88
CA VAL A 308 43.20 -7.53 18.55
C VAL A 308 42.08 -8.41 17.97
N VAL A 309 42.22 -9.72 18.13
CA VAL A 309 41.25 -10.74 17.74
C VAL A 309 41.01 -11.71 18.89
N ARG A 310 39.93 -12.48 18.81
CA ARG A 310 39.61 -13.62 19.66
C ARG A 310 39.20 -14.79 18.79
N LEU A 311 39.63 -15.99 19.14
CA LEU A 311 39.12 -17.21 18.53
C LEU A 311 37.89 -17.71 19.32
N ASP A 312 36.76 -17.83 18.63
CA ASP A 312 35.52 -18.40 19.16
C ASP A 312 35.22 -19.70 18.39
N GLY A 313 35.72 -20.81 18.93
CA GLY A 313 35.80 -22.08 18.20
C GLY A 313 36.67 -21.92 16.95
N LEU A 314 36.07 -22.09 15.76
CA LEU A 314 36.73 -21.93 14.46
C LEU A 314 36.58 -20.52 13.85
N ARG A 315 35.89 -19.59 14.54
CA ARG A 315 35.64 -18.23 14.04
C ARG A 315 36.70 -17.27 14.54
N VAL A 316 37.19 -16.41 13.65
CA VAL A 316 38.07 -15.29 13.97
C VAL A 316 37.22 -14.05 14.21
N GLN A 317 37.19 -13.53 15.43
CA GLN A 317 36.42 -12.33 15.76
C GLN A 317 37.38 -11.19 16.08
N PHE A 318 37.27 -10.06 15.38
CA PHE A 318 37.96 -8.85 15.82
C PHE A 318 37.34 -8.36 17.12
N ALA A 319 38.18 -7.99 18.08
CA ALA A 319 37.70 -7.42 19.34
C ALA A 319 36.90 -6.12 19.09
N HIS A 320 37.19 -5.43 17.97
CA HIS A 320 36.44 -4.26 17.53
C HIS A 320 36.52 -4.04 16.02
N PRO A 321 35.43 -3.58 15.36
CA PRO A 321 35.42 -3.27 13.92
C PRO A 321 36.46 -2.25 13.46
N LEU A 322 36.84 -1.30 14.33
CA LEU A 322 37.90 -0.33 14.02
C LEU A 322 39.28 -0.99 13.84
N LEU A 323 39.54 -2.12 14.50
CA LEU A 323 40.80 -2.86 14.35
C LEU A 323 40.85 -3.56 12.99
N ALA A 324 39.75 -4.16 12.53
CA ALA A 324 39.64 -4.71 11.18
C ALA A 324 39.84 -3.61 10.11
N HIS A 325 39.20 -2.45 10.31
CA HIS A 325 39.38 -1.30 9.41
C HIS A 325 40.83 -0.77 9.43
N GLY A 326 41.45 -0.68 10.60
CA GLY A 326 42.86 -0.27 10.76
C GLY A 326 43.82 -1.24 10.05
N VAL A 327 43.61 -2.55 10.20
CA VAL A 327 44.37 -3.58 9.48
C VAL A 327 44.22 -3.42 7.97
N TYR A 328 42.99 -3.22 7.47
CA TYR A 328 42.72 -3.09 6.05
C TYR A 328 43.32 -1.81 5.45
N THR A 329 43.14 -0.65 6.10
CA THR A 329 43.61 0.65 5.59
C THR A 329 45.13 0.79 5.64
N ARG A 330 45.79 0.14 6.60
CA ARG A 330 47.26 0.13 6.73
C ARG A 330 47.96 -0.75 5.70
N ALA A 331 47.30 -1.80 5.22
CA ALA A 331 47.84 -2.62 4.13
C ALA A 331 47.93 -1.81 2.84
N ASP A 332 49.03 -1.91 2.10
CA ASP A 332 49.15 -1.28 0.79
C ASP A 332 48.15 -1.86 -0.24
N ALA A 333 47.92 -1.12 -1.32
CA ALA A 333 46.92 -1.50 -2.31
C ALA A 333 47.23 -2.83 -3.03
N ASP A 334 48.51 -3.18 -3.20
CA ASP A 334 48.92 -4.43 -3.85
C ASP A 334 48.63 -5.65 -2.98
N ARG A 335 48.92 -5.56 -1.69
CA ARG A 335 48.59 -6.59 -0.69
C ARG A 335 47.09 -6.78 -0.59
N ARG A 336 46.30 -5.71 -0.51
CA ARG A 336 44.83 -5.80 -0.51
C ARG A 336 44.31 -6.53 -1.74
N ARG A 337 44.76 -6.14 -2.94
CA ARG A 337 44.38 -6.81 -4.20
C ARG A 337 44.77 -8.28 -4.23
N ALA A 338 45.98 -8.62 -3.78
CA ALA A 338 46.45 -10.00 -3.70
C ALA A 338 45.58 -10.86 -2.76
N THR A 339 45.20 -10.31 -1.60
CA THR A 339 44.30 -10.97 -0.65
C THR A 339 42.91 -11.19 -1.25
N HIS A 340 42.34 -10.19 -1.91
CA HIS A 340 41.04 -10.34 -2.57
C HIS A 340 41.06 -11.39 -3.69
N ARG A 341 42.13 -11.46 -4.51
CA ARG A 341 42.27 -12.51 -5.53
C ARG A 341 42.28 -13.92 -4.94
N ARG A 342 43.00 -14.13 -3.84
CA ARG A 342 43.04 -15.43 -3.13
C ARG A 342 41.66 -15.79 -2.56
N LEU A 343 40.98 -14.83 -1.92
CA LEU A 343 39.64 -15.05 -1.36
C LEU A 343 38.60 -15.38 -2.44
N ALA A 344 38.75 -14.85 -3.66
CA ALA A 344 37.87 -15.15 -4.79
C ALA A 344 37.90 -16.64 -5.20
N GLU A 345 39.01 -17.36 -4.97
CA GLU A 345 39.15 -18.77 -5.33
C GLU A 345 38.31 -19.70 -4.42
N PHE A 346 38.04 -19.26 -3.18
CA PHE A 346 37.33 -20.05 -2.17
C PHE A 346 35.89 -19.58 -1.92
N ALA A 347 35.50 -18.44 -2.49
CA ALA A 347 34.15 -17.90 -2.39
C ALA A 347 33.15 -18.76 -3.19
N ARG A 348 32.25 -19.45 -2.47
CA ARG A 348 31.20 -20.30 -3.07
C ARG A 348 29.99 -19.53 -3.55
N VAL A 349 29.70 -18.39 -2.93
CA VAL A 349 28.57 -17.52 -3.31
C VAL A 349 29.02 -16.64 -4.48
N PRO A 350 28.31 -16.64 -5.64
CA PRO A 350 28.70 -15.87 -6.82
C PRO A 350 28.93 -14.37 -6.56
N GLU A 351 28.04 -13.74 -5.78
CA GLU A 351 28.11 -12.31 -5.40
C GLU A 351 29.40 -11.97 -4.65
N VAL A 352 29.74 -12.79 -3.64
CA VAL A 352 30.94 -12.63 -2.83
C VAL A 352 32.18 -12.81 -3.72
N ARG A 353 32.19 -13.84 -4.57
CA ARG A 353 33.29 -14.10 -5.50
C ARG A 353 33.51 -12.94 -6.48
N ALA A 354 32.45 -12.46 -7.13
CA ALA A 354 32.53 -11.39 -8.12
C ALA A 354 33.07 -10.09 -7.50
N ARG A 355 32.66 -9.76 -6.27
CA ARG A 355 33.19 -8.60 -5.55
C ARG A 355 34.67 -8.75 -5.21
N HIS A 356 35.11 -9.93 -4.75
CA HIS A 356 36.53 -10.18 -4.52
C HIS A 356 37.36 -10.07 -5.81
N LEU A 357 36.84 -10.54 -6.96
CA LEU A 357 37.52 -10.36 -8.25
C LEU A 357 37.66 -8.86 -8.59
N CYS A 358 36.59 -8.08 -8.45
CA CYS A 358 36.59 -6.63 -8.68
C CYS A 358 37.59 -5.88 -7.78
N LEU A 359 37.58 -6.15 -6.47
CA LEU A 359 38.52 -5.55 -5.51
C LEU A 359 39.96 -6.07 -5.68
N GLY A 360 40.14 -7.18 -6.39
CA GLY A 360 41.42 -7.81 -6.68
C GLY A 360 42.15 -7.24 -7.91
N THR A 361 41.49 -6.40 -8.70
CA THR A 361 42.02 -5.81 -9.93
C THR A 361 42.04 -4.28 -9.87
N ALA A 362 42.84 -3.64 -10.73
CA ALA A 362 42.93 -2.18 -10.87
C ALA A 362 42.40 -1.69 -12.23
N ALA A 363 42.07 -2.60 -13.14
CA ALA A 363 41.62 -2.32 -14.49
C ALA A 363 40.51 -3.30 -14.87
N PRO A 364 39.62 -2.92 -15.82
CA PRO A 364 38.57 -3.82 -16.27
C PRO A 364 39.19 -5.00 -17.02
N ASP A 365 38.91 -6.21 -16.56
CA ASP A 365 39.17 -7.45 -17.29
C ASP A 365 37.85 -8.17 -17.57
N GLU A 366 37.76 -8.81 -18.73
CA GLU A 366 36.52 -9.40 -19.22
C GLU A 366 36.00 -10.55 -18.35
N ALA A 367 36.90 -11.26 -17.65
CA ALA A 367 36.50 -12.33 -16.73
C ALA A 367 35.82 -11.78 -15.47
N THR A 368 36.37 -10.70 -14.89
CA THR A 368 35.77 -10.01 -13.73
C THR A 368 34.44 -9.35 -14.10
N LEU A 369 34.34 -8.69 -15.26
CA LEU A 369 33.08 -8.08 -15.72
C LEU A 369 31.98 -9.14 -15.91
N ARG A 370 32.29 -10.26 -16.58
CA ARG A 370 31.34 -11.38 -16.71
C ARG A 370 30.92 -11.97 -15.37
N ALA A 371 31.86 -12.08 -14.42
CA ALA A 371 31.55 -12.58 -13.08
C ALA A 371 30.58 -11.63 -12.34
N LEU A 372 30.75 -10.31 -12.47
CA LEU A 372 29.82 -9.31 -11.92
C LEU A 372 28.44 -9.38 -12.57
N ASP A 373 28.36 -9.52 -13.90
CA ASP A 373 27.08 -9.66 -14.61
C ASP A 373 26.33 -10.92 -14.20
N SER A 374 27.00 -12.08 -14.16
CA SER A 374 26.40 -13.34 -13.74
C SER A 374 25.98 -13.33 -12.28
N ALA A 375 26.74 -12.66 -11.42
CA ALA A 375 26.37 -12.48 -10.02
C ALA A 375 25.16 -11.55 -9.86
N ALA A 376 25.05 -10.49 -10.67
CA ALA A 376 23.87 -9.63 -10.70
C ALA A 376 22.61 -10.39 -11.15
N ASP A 377 22.73 -11.23 -12.18
CA ASP A 377 21.61 -12.07 -12.64
C ASP A 377 21.17 -13.07 -11.56
N ALA A 378 22.13 -13.71 -10.87
CA ALA A 378 21.85 -14.61 -9.77
C ALA A 378 21.18 -13.89 -8.57
N ALA A 379 21.63 -12.67 -8.24
CA ALA A 379 21.02 -11.85 -7.20
C ALA A 379 19.58 -11.46 -7.57
N SER A 380 19.35 -11.00 -8.81
CA SER A 380 18.02 -10.65 -9.32
C SER A 380 17.09 -11.87 -9.32
N ALA A 381 17.56 -13.05 -9.69
CA ALA A 381 16.74 -14.27 -9.71
C ALA A 381 16.28 -14.69 -8.30
N ARG A 382 17.07 -14.41 -7.26
CA ARG A 382 16.69 -14.65 -5.86
C ARG A 382 15.86 -13.50 -5.26
N GLY A 383 15.52 -12.49 -6.05
CA GLY A 383 14.74 -11.33 -5.59
C GLY A 383 15.56 -10.32 -4.81
N ALA A 384 16.87 -10.21 -5.02
CA ALA A 384 17.74 -9.21 -4.38
C ALA A 384 18.16 -8.12 -5.40
N PRO A 385 17.23 -7.29 -5.93
CA PRO A 385 17.52 -6.35 -6.99
C PRO A 385 18.51 -5.24 -6.57
N SER A 386 18.52 -4.80 -5.31
CA SER A 386 19.50 -3.81 -4.85
C SER A 386 20.95 -4.34 -4.89
N VAL A 387 21.17 -5.61 -4.55
CA VAL A 387 22.49 -6.25 -4.69
C VAL A 387 22.88 -6.39 -6.16
N ALA A 388 21.93 -6.72 -7.03
CA ALA A 388 22.17 -6.76 -8.47
C ALA A 388 22.58 -5.38 -9.00
N ALA A 389 21.91 -4.30 -8.57
CA ALA A 389 22.27 -2.93 -8.94
C ALA A 389 23.69 -2.57 -8.45
N GLU A 390 24.05 -2.89 -7.20
CA GLU A 390 25.38 -2.64 -6.66
C GLU A 390 26.50 -3.36 -7.45
N LEU A 391 26.27 -4.61 -7.85
CA LEU A 391 27.25 -5.37 -8.64
C LEU A 391 27.43 -4.80 -10.05
N LEU A 392 26.34 -4.32 -10.67
CA LEU A 392 26.39 -3.62 -11.95
C LEU A 392 27.14 -2.28 -11.82
N ASP A 393 26.93 -1.55 -10.72
CA ASP A 393 27.67 -0.32 -10.41
C ASP A 393 29.16 -0.57 -10.20
N MET A 394 29.54 -1.68 -9.55
CA MET A 394 30.94 -2.07 -9.42
C MET A 394 31.59 -2.32 -10.79
N ALA A 395 30.88 -2.98 -11.71
CA ALA A 395 31.37 -3.21 -13.07
C ALA A 395 31.51 -1.90 -13.86
N ILE A 396 30.55 -0.98 -13.73
CA ILE A 396 30.59 0.35 -14.37
C ILE A 396 31.74 1.18 -13.80
N ALA A 397 31.90 1.23 -12.48
CA ALA A 397 32.98 1.95 -11.80
C ALA A 397 34.38 1.41 -12.13
N LEU A 398 34.50 0.11 -12.44
CA LEU A 398 35.75 -0.51 -12.89
C LEU A 398 36.14 -0.09 -14.33
N GLY A 399 35.26 0.61 -15.06
CA GLY A 399 35.46 1.00 -16.45
C GLY A 399 34.75 0.11 -17.47
N GLY A 400 33.89 -0.82 -17.02
CA GLY A 400 33.01 -1.63 -17.86
C GLY A 400 31.67 -0.94 -18.16
N SER A 401 31.66 0.38 -18.32
CA SER A 401 30.42 1.11 -18.61
C SER A 401 29.98 0.88 -20.06
N ASP A 402 28.74 0.43 -20.24
CA ASP A 402 28.09 0.38 -21.54
C ASP A 402 26.56 0.60 -21.38
N PRO A 403 25.86 1.02 -22.45
CA PRO A 403 24.43 1.30 -22.40
C PRO A 403 23.54 0.18 -21.83
N VAL A 404 23.87 -1.09 -22.10
CA VAL A 404 23.10 -2.24 -21.63
C VAL A 404 23.29 -2.40 -20.13
N ARG A 405 24.51 -2.26 -19.63
CA ARG A 405 24.80 -2.36 -18.19
C ARG A 405 24.19 -1.21 -17.40
N GLU A 406 24.25 0.01 -17.92
CA GLU A 406 23.59 1.18 -17.34
C GLU A 406 22.06 1.00 -17.25
N LEU A 407 21.45 0.48 -18.32
CA LEU A 407 20.02 0.20 -18.35
C LEU A 407 19.62 -0.92 -17.37
N ARG A 408 20.37 -2.03 -17.33
CA ARG A 408 20.16 -3.11 -16.35
C ARG A 408 20.26 -2.57 -14.93
N ALA A 409 21.23 -1.70 -14.64
CA ALA A 409 21.37 -1.12 -13.31
C ALA A 409 20.17 -0.22 -12.95
N ALA A 410 19.66 0.58 -13.90
CA ALA A 410 18.43 1.35 -13.71
C ALA A 410 17.20 0.46 -13.45
N GLU A 411 17.07 -0.65 -14.17
CA GLU A 411 15.98 -1.63 -13.98
C GLU A 411 16.02 -2.23 -12.57
N GLN A 412 17.21 -2.62 -12.10
CA GLN A 412 17.37 -3.18 -10.76
C GLN A 412 17.12 -2.13 -9.66
N LEU A 413 17.52 -0.87 -9.86
CA LEU A 413 17.15 0.23 -8.97
C LEU A 413 15.63 0.40 -8.89
N PHE A 414 14.94 0.41 -10.04
CA PHE A 414 13.48 0.50 -10.08
C PHE A 414 12.81 -0.66 -9.32
N ARG A 415 13.25 -1.90 -9.56
CA ARG A 415 12.72 -3.10 -8.88
C ARG A 415 12.97 -3.09 -7.37
N SER A 416 14.06 -2.48 -6.92
CA SER A 416 14.36 -2.34 -5.49
C SER A 416 13.54 -1.26 -4.77
N GLY A 417 12.71 -0.49 -5.51
CA GLY A 417 11.95 0.65 -5.01
C GLY A 417 12.72 1.98 -5.01
N ALA A 418 13.98 2.00 -5.45
CA ALA A 418 14.81 3.20 -5.59
C ALA A 418 14.44 3.99 -6.86
N HIS A 419 13.17 4.37 -7.00
CA HIS A 419 12.61 4.98 -8.22
C HIS A 419 13.30 6.31 -8.57
N ALA A 420 13.68 7.11 -7.58
CA ALA A 420 14.39 8.38 -7.79
C ALA A 420 15.78 8.17 -8.40
N ASP A 421 16.54 7.20 -7.88
CA ASP A 421 17.87 6.88 -8.40
C ASP A 421 17.79 6.26 -9.80
N ALA A 422 16.79 5.41 -10.04
CA ALA A 422 16.50 4.87 -11.37
C ALA A 422 16.19 5.99 -12.37
N GLY A 423 15.35 6.96 -11.99
CA GLY A 423 15.02 8.14 -12.81
C GLY A 423 16.26 8.98 -13.15
N LEU A 424 17.06 9.34 -12.13
CA LEU A 424 18.29 10.11 -12.32
C LEU A 424 19.31 9.41 -13.21
N ARG A 425 19.34 8.07 -13.20
CA ARG A 425 20.21 7.28 -14.07
C ARG A 425 19.69 7.28 -15.50
N LEU A 426 18.38 7.08 -15.70
CA LEU A 426 17.75 7.10 -17.02
C LEU A 426 17.86 8.47 -17.69
N ASP A 427 17.69 9.56 -16.94
CA ASP A 427 17.85 10.93 -17.44
C ASP A 427 19.27 11.21 -17.93
N ARG A 428 20.28 10.57 -17.33
CA ARG A 428 21.68 10.63 -17.78
C ARG A 428 21.95 9.74 -18.98
N LEU A 429 21.36 8.55 -19.04
CA LEU A 429 21.59 7.57 -20.11
C LEU A 429 20.89 7.96 -21.42
N LEU A 430 19.64 8.41 -21.35
CA LEU A 430 18.78 8.63 -22.52
C LEU A 430 19.36 9.58 -23.58
N PRO A 431 20.02 10.70 -23.26
CA PRO A 431 20.61 11.59 -24.26
C PRO A 431 21.63 10.91 -25.18
N ASP A 432 22.35 9.90 -24.68
CA ASP A 432 23.42 9.22 -25.42
C ASP A 432 22.92 8.01 -26.24
N LEU A 433 21.69 7.53 -25.98
CA LEU A 433 21.10 6.40 -26.69
C LEU A 433 20.57 6.80 -28.07
N GLN A 434 21.04 6.09 -29.10
CA GLN A 434 20.47 6.17 -30.46
C GLN A 434 19.07 5.56 -30.51
N ALA A 435 18.30 5.95 -31.52
CA ALA A 435 16.97 5.39 -31.74
C ALA A 435 17.03 3.85 -31.96
N GLY A 436 16.06 3.14 -31.38
CA GLY A 436 15.96 1.68 -31.45
C GLY A 436 15.71 1.02 -30.09
N VAL A 437 16.00 -0.28 -30.01
CA VAL A 437 15.63 -1.18 -28.89
C VAL A 437 16.03 -0.64 -27.52
N LEU A 438 17.31 -0.28 -27.31
CA LEU A 438 17.78 0.16 -25.99
C LEU A 438 17.12 1.46 -25.54
N ARG A 439 16.91 2.41 -26.46
CA ARG A 439 16.22 3.66 -26.17
C ARG A 439 14.74 3.40 -25.83
N ALA A 440 14.08 2.51 -26.57
CA ALA A 440 12.70 2.12 -26.28
C ALA A 440 12.55 1.52 -24.88
N VAL A 441 13.41 0.56 -24.50
CA VAL A 441 13.37 -0.07 -23.17
C VAL A 441 13.67 0.95 -22.06
N ALA A 442 14.65 1.84 -22.25
CA ALA A 442 14.95 2.91 -21.30
C ALA A 442 13.76 3.87 -21.12
N LEU A 443 13.07 4.23 -22.21
CA LEU A 443 11.88 5.07 -22.16
C LEU A 443 10.67 4.36 -21.51
N MET A 444 10.49 3.06 -21.73
CA MET A 444 9.47 2.27 -21.04
C MET A 444 9.71 2.25 -19.52
N LEU A 445 10.96 2.00 -19.11
CA LEU A 445 11.32 2.02 -17.69
C LEU A 445 11.15 3.42 -17.07
N ARG A 446 11.50 4.47 -17.81
CA ARG A 446 11.25 5.86 -17.39
C ARG A 446 9.76 6.16 -17.26
N GLY A 447 8.94 5.65 -18.18
CA GLY A 447 7.48 5.71 -18.10
C GLY A 447 6.94 5.04 -16.83
N ALA A 448 7.47 3.86 -16.49
CA ALA A 448 7.12 3.18 -15.25
C ALA A 448 7.53 3.99 -14.00
N VAL A 449 8.76 4.54 -13.97
CA VAL A 449 9.23 5.42 -12.87
C VAL A 449 8.28 6.60 -12.67
N HIS A 450 7.86 7.28 -13.74
CA HIS A 450 6.93 8.41 -13.64
C HIS A 450 5.51 7.98 -13.24
N GLY A 451 5.03 6.83 -13.71
CA GLY A 451 3.71 6.29 -13.36
C GLY A 451 3.58 5.89 -11.89
N TYR A 452 4.64 5.38 -11.27
CA TYR A 452 4.70 5.14 -9.82
C TYR A 452 5.00 6.42 -9.02
N GLY A 453 5.58 7.42 -9.68
CA GLY A 453 5.90 8.73 -9.11
C GLY A 453 4.77 9.76 -9.22
N ASP A 454 5.14 11.00 -9.54
CA ASP A 454 4.28 12.17 -9.34
C ASP A 454 3.58 12.69 -10.60
N SER A 455 3.83 12.12 -11.78
CA SER A 455 3.38 12.70 -13.05
C SER A 455 3.02 11.65 -14.10
N ILE A 456 1.71 11.40 -14.24
CA ILE A 456 1.20 10.53 -15.31
C ILE A 456 1.43 11.11 -16.72
N GLY A 457 1.47 12.45 -16.83
CA GLY A 457 1.77 13.13 -18.10
C GLY A 457 3.17 12.83 -18.61
N ASP A 458 4.17 12.85 -17.73
CA ASP A 458 5.55 12.50 -18.09
C ASP A 458 5.68 11.01 -18.44
N ALA A 459 4.87 10.16 -17.80
CA ALA A 459 4.79 8.74 -18.15
C ALA A 459 4.26 8.55 -19.58
N VAL A 460 3.15 9.22 -19.92
CA VAL A 460 2.58 9.19 -21.29
C VAL A 460 3.59 9.71 -22.31
N ALA A 461 4.30 10.81 -22.03
CA ALA A 461 5.31 11.35 -22.94
C ALA A 461 6.45 10.35 -23.18
N ALA A 462 7.02 9.76 -22.12
CA ALA A 462 8.08 8.77 -22.24
C ALA A 462 7.62 7.51 -23.00
N LEU A 463 6.42 7.00 -22.70
CA LEU A 463 5.86 5.82 -23.37
C LEU A 463 5.49 6.09 -24.84
N THR A 464 5.08 7.31 -25.17
CA THR A 464 4.85 7.72 -26.57
C THR A 464 6.16 7.66 -27.36
N GLU A 465 7.24 8.21 -26.81
CA GLU A 465 8.57 8.09 -27.44
C GLU A 465 9.04 6.62 -27.49
N ALA A 466 8.73 5.81 -26.49
CA ALA A 466 9.10 4.39 -26.50
C ALA A 466 8.46 3.64 -27.67
N VAL A 467 7.15 3.84 -27.91
CA VAL A 467 6.43 3.25 -29.05
C VAL A 467 7.08 3.65 -30.37
N ALA A 468 7.46 4.93 -30.53
CA ALA A 468 8.14 5.39 -31.74
C ALA A 468 9.51 4.71 -31.95
N ASN A 469 10.25 4.44 -30.88
CA ASN A 469 11.55 3.76 -30.94
C ASN A 469 11.47 2.23 -31.06
N ALA A 470 10.29 1.65 -30.78
CA ALA A 470 10.04 0.22 -30.85
C ALA A 470 9.42 -0.24 -32.18
N ALA A 471 9.16 0.69 -33.13
CA ALA A 471 8.43 0.42 -34.37
C ALA A 471 8.98 -0.77 -35.19
N ASP A 472 10.30 -0.93 -35.24
CA ASP A 472 10.96 -2.01 -35.98
C ASP A 472 11.18 -3.30 -35.15
N HIS A 473 10.65 -3.37 -33.92
CA HIS A 473 10.82 -4.50 -33.00
C HIS A 473 9.45 -4.97 -32.42
N PRO A 474 8.72 -5.85 -33.13
CA PRO A 474 7.31 -6.13 -32.84
C PRO A 474 6.96 -6.50 -31.38
N PRO A 475 7.72 -7.36 -30.66
CA PRO A 475 7.41 -7.64 -29.24
C PRO A 475 7.50 -6.41 -28.32
N LEU A 476 8.48 -5.53 -28.57
CA LEU A 476 8.64 -4.30 -27.78
C LEU A 476 7.61 -3.25 -28.16
N LEU A 477 7.21 -3.22 -29.44
CA LEU A 477 6.12 -2.36 -29.89
C LEU A 477 4.82 -2.70 -29.14
N VAL A 478 4.46 -3.99 -29.07
CA VAL A 478 3.29 -4.43 -28.32
C VAL A 478 3.41 -4.04 -26.84
N GLN A 479 4.53 -4.37 -26.20
CA GLN A 479 4.70 -4.09 -24.77
C GLN A 479 4.64 -2.58 -24.45
N SER A 480 5.26 -1.74 -25.27
CA SER A 480 5.19 -0.28 -25.10
C SER A 480 3.79 0.27 -25.37
N GLN A 481 3.04 -0.28 -26.34
CA GLN A 481 1.65 0.08 -26.60
C GLN A 481 0.71 -0.31 -25.45
N LEU A 482 0.91 -1.47 -24.80
CA LEU A 482 0.13 -1.88 -23.63
C LEU A 482 0.32 -0.90 -22.46
N LEU A 483 1.57 -0.57 -22.15
CA LEU A 483 1.90 0.39 -21.09
C LEU A 483 1.36 1.78 -21.41
N LEU A 484 1.48 2.22 -22.66
CA LEU A 484 0.96 3.52 -23.12
C LEU A 484 -0.57 3.57 -23.01
N ALA A 485 -1.27 2.51 -23.42
CA ALA A 485 -2.72 2.43 -23.31
C ALA A 485 -3.20 2.60 -21.85
N LEU A 486 -2.56 1.91 -20.90
CA LEU A 486 -2.85 2.06 -19.47
C LEU A 486 -2.60 3.50 -18.98
N ALA A 487 -1.43 4.06 -19.31
CA ALA A 487 -1.05 5.40 -18.85
C ALA A 487 -1.97 6.49 -19.43
N VAL A 488 -2.31 6.41 -20.71
CA VAL A 488 -3.22 7.33 -21.38
C VAL A 488 -4.64 7.21 -20.80
N GLY A 489 -5.13 6.00 -20.54
CA GLY A 489 -6.42 5.79 -19.89
C GLY A 489 -6.52 6.51 -18.53
N LEU A 490 -5.44 6.49 -17.73
CA LEU A 490 -5.37 7.19 -16.44
C LEU A 490 -5.44 8.72 -16.56
N THR A 491 -5.06 9.30 -17.71
CA THR A 491 -5.23 10.73 -18.00
C THR A 491 -6.66 11.12 -18.35
N GLY A 492 -7.56 10.14 -18.56
CA GLY A 492 -8.95 10.34 -18.95
C GLY A 492 -9.21 10.27 -20.47
N ASP A 493 -8.18 10.20 -21.31
CA ASP A 493 -8.34 10.03 -22.77
C ASP A 493 -8.59 8.57 -23.14
N MET A 494 -9.83 8.11 -22.92
CA MET A 494 -10.21 6.73 -23.23
C MET A 494 -10.18 6.42 -24.73
N THR A 495 -10.42 7.39 -25.60
CA THR A 495 -10.36 7.18 -27.06
C THR A 495 -8.94 6.82 -27.49
N ALA A 496 -7.93 7.57 -27.04
CA ALA A 496 -6.54 7.25 -27.33
C ALA A 496 -6.11 5.94 -26.64
N SER A 497 -6.55 5.68 -25.40
CA SER A 497 -6.31 4.42 -24.69
C SER A 497 -6.78 3.20 -25.49
N VAL A 498 -8.00 3.26 -26.03
CA VAL A 498 -8.59 2.19 -26.86
C VAL A 498 -7.81 2.02 -28.16
N ALA A 499 -7.40 3.11 -28.81
CA ALA A 499 -6.60 3.04 -30.03
C ALA A 499 -5.25 2.34 -29.80
N HIS A 500 -4.57 2.63 -28.69
CA HIS A 500 -3.31 1.97 -28.33
C HIS A 500 -3.50 0.50 -27.95
N ALA A 501 -4.54 0.17 -27.18
CA ALA A 501 -4.84 -1.22 -26.83
C ALA A 501 -5.21 -2.07 -28.07
N ARG A 502 -5.96 -1.49 -29.01
CA ARG A 502 -6.26 -2.11 -30.30
C ARG A 502 -5.00 -2.40 -31.09
N ALA A 503 -4.13 -1.40 -31.24
CA ALA A 503 -2.87 -1.56 -31.96
C ALA A 503 -2.00 -2.65 -31.32
N ALA A 504 -1.94 -2.70 -29.98
CA ALA A 504 -1.23 -3.75 -29.26
C ALA A 504 -1.79 -5.15 -29.57
N TYR A 505 -3.12 -5.32 -29.55
CA TYR A 505 -3.78 -6.59 -29.87
C TYR A 505 -3.56 -7.03 -31.33
N GLU A 506 -3.72 -6.10 -32.28
CA GLU A 506 -3.49 -6.36 -33.70
C GLU A 506 -2.01 -6.73 -33.98
N ASN A 507 -1.06 -6.10 -33.28
CA ASN A 507 0.38 -6.40 -33.39
C ASN A 507 0.82 -7.64 -32.60
N ALA A 508 0.08 -8.05 -31.57
CA ALA A 508 0.36 -9.26 -30.79
C ALA A 508 -0.02 -10.54 -31.54
N THR A 509 -1.09 -10.49 -32.33
CA THR A 509 -1.65 -11.65 -33.03
C THR A 509 -0.62 -12.37 -33.94
N PRO A 510 0.21 -11.67 -34.74
CA PRO A 510 1.22 -12.31 -35.58
C PRO A 510 2.44 -12.86 -34.82
N LEU A 511 2.61 -12.56 -33.52
CA LEU A 511 3.77 -13.00 -32.74
C LEU A 511 3.68 -14.47 -32.30
N ASP A 512 2.48 -15.04 -32.28
CA ASP A 512 2.21 -16.41 -31.83
C ASP A 512 2.75 -16.70 -30.40
N ASP A 513 2.79 -15.67 -29.55
CA ASP A 513 3.12 -15.79 -28.12
C ASP A 513 1.81 -15.73 -27.30
N PRO A 514 1.38 -16.84 -26.67
CA PRO A 514 0.15 -16.89 -25.90
C PRO A 514 0.09 -15.89 -24.75
N THR A 515 1.22 -15.60 -24.09
CA THR A 515 1.28 -14.69 -22.94
C THR A 515 1.05 -13.26 -23.40
N VAL A 516 1.72 -12.84 -24.47
CA VAL A 516 1.57 -11.48 -25.02
C VAL A 516 0.18 -11.29 -25.61
N LEU A 517 -0.34 -12.30 -26.32
CA LEU A 517 -1.68 -12.27 -26.88
C LEU A 517 -2.75 -12.16 -25.78
N SER A 518 -2.62 -12.95 -24.71
CA SER A 518 -3.53 -12.90 -23.55
C SER A 518 -3.56 -11.50 -22.94
N GLN A 519 -2.40 -10.90 -22.65
CA GLN A 519 -2.32 -9.56 -22.06
C GLN A 519 -2.92 -8.48 -22.98
N ALA A 520 -2.63 -8.54 -24.28
CA ALA A 520 -3.14 -7.55 -25.24
C ALA A 520 -4.65 -7.68 -25.47
N ALA A 521 -5.16 -8.91 -25.58
CA ALA A 521 -6.58 -9.20 -25.69
C ALA A 521 -7.34 -8.78 -24.43
N ALA A 522 -6.81 -9.09 -23.24
CA ALA A 522 -7.40 -8.70 -21.97
C ALA A 522 -7.51 -7.17 -21.84
N LEU A 523 -6.42 -6.44 -22.12
CA LEU A 523 -6.45 -4.97 -22.07
C LEU A 523 -7.42 -4.39 -23.09
N TRP A 524 -7.41 -4.89 -24.33
CA TRP A 524 -8.35 -4.49 -25.38
C TRP A 524 -9.80 -4.65 -24.93
N CYS A 525 -10.18 -5.81 -24.41
CA CYS A 525 -11.52 -6.07 -23.88
C CYS A 525 -11.86 -5.11 -22.73
N HIS A 526 -10.92 -4.86 -21.83
CA HIS A 526 -11.13 -3.98 -20.67
C HIS A 526 -11.44 -2.54 -21.08
N VAL A 527 -10.57 -1.91 -21.88
CA VAL A 527 -10.72 -0.49 -22.25
C VAL A 527 -11.83 -0.28 -23.28
N SER A 528 -12.07 -1.26 -24.17
CA SER A 528 -13.17 -1.20 -25.14
C SER A 528 -14.53 -1.25 -24.46
N PHE A 529 -14.65 -2.07 -23.41
CA PHE A 529 -15.85 -2.08 -22.58
C PHE A 529 -16.04 -0.71 -21.92
N MET A 530 -15.01 -0.17 -21.26
CA MET A 530 -15.11 1.14 -20.61
C MET A 530 -15.49 2.26 -21.58
N HIS A 531 -15.06 2.18 -22.83
CA HIS A 531 -15.40 3.13 -23.89
C HIS A 531 -16.78 2.87 -24.52
N GLY A 532 -17.51 1.82 -24.14
CA GLY A 532 -18.87 1.58 -24.64
C GLY A 532 -18.97 0.79 -25.96
N TYR A 533 -17.94 0.05 -26.36
CA TYR A 533 -18.06 -0.90 -27.49
C TYR A 533 -18.78 -2.21 -27.12
N GLY A 534 -19.13 -2.39 -25.84
CA GLY A 534 -19.76 -3.58 -25.32
C GLY A 534 -18.75 -4.67 -24.94
N LEU A 535 -19.26 -5.88 -24.70
CA LEU A 535 -18.46 -7.02 -24.24
C LEU A 535 -18.14 -7.97 -25.39
N ASP A 536 -16.86 -8.07 -25.76
CA ASP A 536 -16.34 -9.10 -26.66
C ASP A 536 -16.00 -10.37 -25.84
N ARG A 537 -16.96 -11.29 -25.75
CA ARG A 537 -16.81 -12.53 -24.97
C ARG A 537 -15.82 -13.51 -25.58
N ASP A 538 -15.71 -13.54 -26.90
CA ASP A 538 -14.86 -14.50 -27.61
C ASP A 538 -13.39 -14.14 -27.43
N THR A 539 -13.04 -12.87 -27.62
CA THR A 539 -11.67 -12.38 -27.40
C THR A 539 -11.26 -12.51 -25.93
N LEU A 540 -12.18 -12.24 -24.99
CA LEU A 540 -11.93 -12.39 -23.56
C LEU A 540 -11.69 -13.85 -23.16
N GLN A 541 -12.46 -14.79 -23.71
CA GLN A 541 -12.27 -16.22 -23.44
C GLN A 541 -10.93 -16.70 -24.01
N LEU A 542 -10.58 -16.27 -25.23
CA LEU A 542 -9.28 -16.55 -25.83
C LEU A 542 -8.13 -16.01 -24.96
N ALA A 543 -8.29 -14.81 -24.40
CA ALA A 543 -7.30 -14.26 -23.48
C ALA A 543 -7.14 -15.12 -22.22
N ALA A 544 -8.24 -15.58 -21.63
CA ALA A 544 -8.23 -16.41 -20.43
C ALA A 544 -7.62 -17.80 -20.68
N ASP A 545 -7.92 -18.42 -21.82
CA ASP A 545 -7.38 -19.74 -22.19
C ASP A 545 -5.86 -19.69 -22.44
N ALA A 546 -5.36 -18.55 -22.92
CA ALA A 546 -3.93 -18.31 -23.17
C ALA A 546 -3.16 -17.75 -21.96
N GLU A 547 -3.82 -17.50 -20.84
CA GLU A 547 -3.21 -16.85 -19.67
C GLU A 547 -2.20 -17.76 -18.96
N ASN A 548 -0.92 -17.34 -18.95
CA ASN A 548 0.11 -17.97 -18.15
C ASN A 548 0.17 -17.37 -16.74
N HIS A 549 -0.31 -18.12 -15.76
CA HIS A 549 -0.36 -17.70 -14.37
C HIS A 549 1.03 -17.61 -13.72
N ASP A 550 2.08 -18.22 -14.27
CA ASP A 550 3.43 -18.17 -13.73
C ASP A 550 4.16 -16.85 -14.06
N VAL A 551 3.61 -16.07 -15.01
CA VAL A 551 4.18 -14.78 -15.41
C VAL A 551 3.65 -13.67 -14.51
N LEU A 552 4.57 -12.86 -13.98
CA LEU A 552 4.23 -11.65 -13.24
C LEU A 552 3.82 -10.55 -14.24
N ALA A 553 2.51 -10.36 -14.39
CA ALA A 553 1.91 -9.25 -15.11
C ALA A 553 1.03 -8.44 -14.15
N PRO A 554 0.90 -7.10 -14.34
CA PRO A 554 -0.08 -6.29 -13.62
C PRO A 554 -1.47 -6.93 -13.69
N VAL A 555 -2.23 -6.87 -12.60
CA VAL A 555 -3.56 -7.50 -12.53
C VAL A 555 -4.52 -6.99 -13.62
N THR A 556 -4.33 -5.76 -14.09
CA THR A 556 -5.09 -5.16 -15.20
C THR A 556 -4.82 -5.80 -16.56
N LEU A 557 -3.76 -6.61 -16.70
CA LEU A 557 -3.41 -7.36 -17.91
C LEU A 557 -3.68 -8.87 -17.74
N GLN A 558 -4.12 -9.31 -16.57
CA GLN A 558 -4.49 -10.71 -16.31
C GLN A 558 -5.93 -10.94 -16.79
N ALA A 559 -6.10 -11.84 -17.75
CA ALA A 559 -7.38 -12.07 -18.41
C ALA A 559 -8.47 -12.52 -17.43
N THR A 560 -8.14 -13.39 -16.47
CA THR A 560 -9.05 -13.84 -15.40
C THR A 560 -9.51 -12.69 -14.49
N ALA A 561 -8.63 -11.74 -14.19
CA ALA A 561 -8.98 -10.57 -13.39
C ALA A 561 -9.86 -9.58 -14.17
N VAL A 562 -9.50 -9.31 -15.43
CA VAL A 562 -10.32 -8.51 -16.35
C VAL A 562 -11.70 -9.16 -16.54
N GLN A 563 -11.77 -10.49 -16.66
CA GLN A 563 -13.03 -11.20 -16.79
C GLN A 563 -13.95 -10.98 -15.59
N ALA A 564 -13.42 -11.09 -14.36
CA ALA A 564 -14.19 -10.82 -13.14
C ALA A 564 -14.71 -9.37 -13.10
N ALA A 565 -13.88 -8.40 -13.50
CA ALA A 565 -14.28 -7.00 -13.60
C ALA A 565 -15.40 -6.77 -14.64
N LEU A 566 -15.25 -7.35 -15.83
CA LEU A 566 -16.23 -7.22 -16.92
C LEU A 566 -17.56 -7.90 -16.58
N ARG A 567 -17.54 -9.03 -15.86
CA ARG A 567 -18.75 -9.66 -15.31
C ARG A 567 -19.45 -8.75 -14.30
N ALA A 568 -18.70 -8.07 -13.43
CA ALA A 568 -19.29 -7.12 -12.50
C ALA A 568 -20.03 -6.01 -13.25
N TRP A 569 -19.35 -5.38 -14.22
CA TRP A 569 -19.92 -4.28 -14.99
C TRP A 569 -21.07 -4.69 -15.92
N SER A 570 -21.10 -5.95 -16.39
CA SER A 570 -22.21 -6.48 -17.19
C SER A 570 -23.44 -6.90 -16.35
N GLY A 571 -23.32 -6.96 -15.02
CA GLY A 571 -24.40 -7.31 -14.09
C GLY A 571 -24.36 -8.74 -13.54
N GLU A 572 -23.34 -9.55 -13.88
CA GLU A 572 -23.12 -10.92 -13.38
C GLU A 572 -22.43 -10.92 -11.99
N LEU A 573 -22.99 -10.18 -11.02
CA LEU A 573 -22.30 -9.82 -9.76
C LEU A 573 -21.91 -10.99 -8.86
N VAL A 574 -22.72 -12.06 -8.81
CA VAL A 574 -22.46 -13.21 -7.92
C VAL A 574 -21.24 -14.01 -8.40
N GLN A 575 -21.13 -14.21 -9.71
CA GLN A 575 -19.95 -14.82 -10.32
C GLN A 575 -18.74 -13.90 -10.17
N ALA A 576 -18.89 -12.61 -10.48
CA ALA A 576 -17.84 -11.61 -10.35
C ALA A 576 -17.25 -11.55 -8.94
N HIS A 577 -18.10 -11.60 -7.89
CA HIS A 577 -17.66 -11.68 -6.49
C HIS A 577 -16.73 -12.88 -6.26
N THR A 578 -17.14 -14.07 -6.70
CA THR A 578 -16.37 -15.30 -6.48
C THR A 578 -15.03 -15.27 -7.20
N GLU A 579 -15.03 -14.82 -8.46
CA GLU A 579 -13.82 -14.71 -9.28
C GLU A 579 -12.88 -13.62 -8.75
N MET A 580 -13.41 -12.46 -8.36
CA MET A 580 -12.61 -11.34 -7.82
C MET A 580 -12.02 -11.66 -6.44
N ALA A 581 -12.74 -12.39 -5.58
CA ALA A 581 -12.18 -12.90 -4.33
C ALA A 581 -10.98 -13.83 -4.56
N ALA A 582 -11.04 -14.67 -5.59
CA ALA A 582 -9.90 -15.52 -5.98
C ALA A 582 -8.73 -14.69 -6.53
N VAL A 583 -9.00 -13.59 -7.24
CA VAL A 583 -7.96 -12.63 -7.68
C VAL A 583 -7.30 -11.95 -6.47
N GLU A 584 -8.09 -11.43 -5.52
CA GLU A 584 -7.58 -10.78 -4.31
C GLU A 584 -6.68 -11.73 -3.50
N GLN A 585 -7.10 -12.99 -3.35
CA GLN A 585 -6.32 -14.02 -2.66
C GLN A 585 -4.98 -14.29 -3.35
N ARG A 586 -4.96 -14.42 -4.69
CA ARG A 586 -3.70 -14.60 -5.45
C ARG A 586 -2.76 -13.40 -5.29
N CYS A 587 -3.29 -12.17 -5.29
CA CYS A 587 -2.49 -10.97 -5.09
C CYS A 587 -1.86 -10.94 -3.68
N ALA A 588 -2.63 -11.32 -2.66
CA ALA A 588 -2.15 -11.43 -1.29
C ALA A 588 -1.06 -12.50 -1.12
N GLU A 589 -1.21 -13.66 -1.75
CA GLU A 589 -0.20 -14.74 -1.73
C GLU A 589 1.13 -14.30 -2.36
N ARG A 590 1.08 -13.44 -3.37
CA ARG A 590 2.26 -12.86 -4.04
C ARG A 590 2.85 -11.64 -3.32
N GLY A 591 2.13 -11.05 -2.36
CA GLY A 591 2.57 -9.83 -1.70
C GLY A 591 2.57 -8.57 -2.58
N ASN A 592 1.87 -8.58 -3.73
CA ASN A 592 1.72 -7.39 -4.55
C ASN A 592 0.55 -6.54 -4.05
N ASP A 593 0.86 -5.58 -3.17
CA ASP A 593 -0.16 -4.72 -2.55
C ASP A 593 -0.89 -3.82 -3.56
N VAL A 594 -0.22 -3.40 -4.64
CA VAL A 594 -0.83 -2.54 -5.67
C VAL A 594 -1.92 -3.31 -6.43
N ASP A 595 -1.62 -4.55 -6.84
CA ASP A 595 -2.61 -5.42 -7.49
C ASP A 595 -3.74 -5.80 -6.50
N ALA A 596 -3.40 -6.00 -5.23
CA ALA A 596 -4.39 -6.31 -4.19
C ALA A 596 -5.31 -5.11 -3.88
N ILE A 597 -4.83 -3.87 -4.05
CA ILE A 597 -5.66 -2.66 -3.97
C ILE A 597 -6.68 -2.63 -5.11
N TRP A 598 -6.26 -2.95 -6.34
CA TRP A 598 -7.16 -3.01 -7.49
C TRP A 598 -8.27 -4.05 -7.27
N ALA A 599 -7.93 -5.27 -6.85
CA ALA A 599 -8.92 -6.31 -6.59
C ALA A 599 -9.90 -5.92 -5.46
N ALA A 600 -9.40 -5.29 -4.39
CA ALA A 600 -10.22 -4.85 -3.27
C ALA A 600 -11.14 -3.64 -3.61
N ASP A 601 -10.73 -2.77 -4.53
CA ASP A 601 -11.59 -1.71 -5.09
C ASP A 601 -12.78 -2.31 -5.85
N PHE A 602 -12.52 -3.27 -6.73
CA PHE A 602 -13.59 -4.01 -7.41
C PHE A 602 -14.49 -4.77 -6.43
N MET A 603 -13.94 -5.39 -5.39
CA MET A 603 -14.76 -6.01 -4.35
C MET A 603 -15.64 -4.98 -3.63
N THR A 604 -15.10 -3.81 -3.27
CA THR A 604 -15.91 -2.74 -2.68
C THR A 604 -17.09 -2.38 -3.57
N MET A 605 -16.86 -2.19 -4.87
CA MET A 605 -17.89 -1.90 -5.85
C MET A 605 -18.94 -3.03 -5.94
N ILE A 606 -18.50 -4.29 -6.05
CA ILE A 606 -19.38 -5.46 -6.16
C ILE A 606 -20.29 -5.58 -4.93
N GLU A 607 -19.74 -5.43 -3.72
CA GLU A 607 -20.53 -5.50 -2.48
C GLU A 607 -21.54 -4.37 -2.36
N LEU A 608 -21.17 -3.14 -2.77
CA LEU A 608 -22.12 -2.02 -2.83
C LEU A 608 -23.28 -2.32 -3.78
N TRP A 609 -23.01 -2.91 -4.94
CA TRP A 609 -24.06 -3.25 -5.89
C TRP A 609 -24.93 -4.41 -5.43
N LEU A 610 -24.36 -5.42 -4.77
CA LEU A 610 -25.10 -6.52 -4.13
C LEU A 610 -25.93 -6.07 -2.91
N GLY A 611 -25.65 -4.87 -2.38
CA GLY A 611 -26.33 -4.33 -1.19
C GLY A 611 -25.72 -4.78 0.14
N ARG A 612 -24.48 -5.27 0.14
CA ARG A 612 -23.76 -5.70 1.35
C ARG A 612 -22.85 -4.57 1.86
N TYR A 613 -23.45 -3.53 2.43
CA TYR A 613 -22.71 -2.30 2.76
C TYR A 613 -21.71 -2.46 3.91
N ASP A 614 -21.89 -3.46 4.77
CA ASP A 614 -20.92 -3.81 5.81
C ASP A 614 -19.67 -4.44 5.21
N ASP A 615 -19.84 -5.47 4.37
CA ASP A 615 -18.75 -6.11 3.64
C ASP A 615 -18.02 -5.11 2.72
N ALA A 616 -18.75 -4.20 2.07
CA ALA A 616 -18.17 -3.12 1.27
C ALA A 616 -17.30 -2.17 2.11
N ALA A 617 -17.72 -1.85 3.34
CA ALA A 617 -16.93 -0.99 4.23
C ALA A 617 -15.63 -1.69 4.65
N GLU A 618 -15.70 -2.99 4.96
CA GLU A 618 -14.51 -3.79 5.27
C GLU A 618 -13.54 -3.87 4.08
N ALA A 619 -14.05 -4.04 2.86
CA ALA A 619 -13.24 -4.03 1.65
C ALA A 619 -12.56 -2.65 1.43
N ALA A 620 -13.31 -1.55 1.59
CA ALA A 620 -12.77 -0.20 1.48
C ALA A 620 -11.69 0.09 2.54
N ASP A 621 -11.85 -0.43 3.76
CA ASP A 621 -10.85 -0.31 4.82
C ASP A 621 -9.57 -1.10 4.49
N ARG A 622 -9.67 -2.26 3.83
CA ARG A 622 -8.50 -2.98 3.30
C ARG A 622 -7.76 -2.17 2.24
N VAL A 623 -8.49 -1.53 1.30
CA VAL A 623 -7.90 -0.63 0.29
C VAL A 623 -7.13 0.50 0.97
N ARG A 624 -7.75 1.17 1.95
CA ARG A 624 -7.11 2.27 2.69
C ARG A 624 -5.85 1.83 3.42
N ALA A 625 -5.92 0.72 4.18
CA ALA A 625 -4.78 0.21 4.92
C ALA A 625 -3.59 -0.10 3.99
N ARG A 626 -3.84 -0.80 2.87
CA ARG A 626 -2.79 -1.10 1.87
C ARG A 626 -2.23 0.17 1.23
N ALA A 627 -3.10 1.14 0.88
CA ALA A 627 -2.67 2.40 0.26
C ALA A 627 -1.78 3.24 1.20
N GLU A 628 -2.08 3.25 2.50
CA GLU A 628 -1.25 3.90 3.53
C GLU A 628 0.14 3.26 3.64
N GLU A 629 0.23 1.93 3.47
CA GLU A 629 1.48 1.19 3.60
C GLU A 629 2.39 1.28 2.36
N VAL A 630 1.80 1.27 1.15
CA VAL A 630 2.51 1.33 -0.14
C VAL A 630 3.03 2.73 -0.42
N GLY A 631 2.30 3.77 -0.01
CA GLY A 631 2.73 5.17 -0.15
C GLY A 631 2.68 5.72 -1.59
N VAL A 632 2.16 4.96 -2.55
CA VAL A 632 1.98 5.41 -3.95
C VAL A 632 0.70 6.26 -4.06
N ARG A 633 0.78 7.41 -4.74
CA ARG A 633 -0.32 8.40 -4.79
C ARG A 633 -1.61 7.86 -5.41
N HIS A 634 -1.52 7.07 -6.49
CA HIS A 634 -2.72 6.54 -7.15
C HIS A 634 -3.53 5.64 -6.20
N SER A 635 -2.85 4.81 -5.39
CA SER A 635 -3.48 3.92 -4.41
C SER A 635 -4.30 4.70 -3.37
N ARG A 636 -3.80 5.87 -2.96
CA ARG A 636 -4.52 6.76 -2.04
C ARG A 636 -5.76 7.37 -2.69
N ILE A 637 -5.72 7.69 -3.98
CA ILE A 637 -6.90 8.19 -4.71
C ILE A 637 -7.99 7.11 -4.73
N THR A 638 -7.63 5.86 -5.05
CA THR A 638 -8.55 4.72 -5.01
C THR A 638 -9.19 4.56 -3.63
N ALA A 639 -8.39 4.57 -2.56
CA ALA A 639 -8.91 4.49 -1.19
C ALA A 639 -9.95 5.58 -0.87
N LEU A 640 -9.67 6.83 -1.26
CA LEU A 640 -10.61 7.95 -1.06
C LEU A 640 -11.91 7.77 -1.84
N ILE A 641 -11.86 7.18 -3.03
CA ILE A 641 -13.04 6.88 -3.84
C ILE A 641 -13.87 5.77 -3.21
N CYS A 642 -13.25 4.67 -2.77
CA CYS A 642 -13.94 3.59 -2.07
C CYS A 642 -14.67 4.13 -0.81
N GLN A 643 -13.99 4.96 -0.02
CA GLN A 643 -14.57 5.61 1.16
C GLN A 643 -15.76 6.51 0.80
N ALA A 644 -15.63 7.32 -0.25
CA ALA A 644 -16.70 8.19 -0.72
C ALA A 644 -17.93 7.38 -1.16
N ALA A 645 -17.71 6.28 -1.89
CA ALA A 645 -18.76 5.38 -2.36
C ALA A 645 -19.54 4.75 -1.18
N VAL A 646 -18.82 4.13 -0.23
CA VAL A 646 -19.43 3.50 0.95
C VAL A 646 -20.20 4.51 1.79
N ALA A 647 -19.61 5.68 2.06
CA ALA A 647 -20.25 6.74 2.82
C ALA A 647 -21.51 7.28 2.11
N ALA A 648 -21.46 7.44 0.78
CA ALA A 648 -22.61 7.90 -0.01
C ALA A 648 -23.76 6.90 0.04
N HIS A 649 -23.48 5.60 -0.14
CA HIS A 649 -24.48 4.53 -0.09
C HIS A 649 -25.13 4.39 1.29
N ARG A 650 -24.35 4.52 2.37
CA ARG A 650 -24.86 4.52 3.75
C ARG A 650 -25.59 5.81 4.16
N GLY A 651 -25.44 6.89 3.39
CA GLY A 651 -26.04 8.18 3.69
C GLY A 651 -25.22 9.09 4.63
N ARG A 652 -23.95 8.78 4.85
CA ARG A 652 -23.01 9.58 5.66
C ARG A 652 -22.48 10.76 4.85
N ALA A 653 -23.31 11.78 4.70
CA ALA A 653 -23.09 12.85 3.72
C ALA A 653 -21.76 13.61 3.90
N ASP A 654 -21.34 13.89 5.13
CA ASP A 654 -20.13 14.68 5.38
C ASP A 654 -18.85 13.86 5.15
N GLU A 655 -18.84 12.58 5.55
CA GLU A 655 -17.76 11.64 5.24
C GLU A 655 -17.59 11.48 3.73
N ALA A 656 -18.70 11.27 3.01
CA ALA A 656 -18.69 11.11 1.55
C ALA A 656 -18.14 12.36 0.84
N ARG A 657 -18.59 13.56 1.24
CA ARG A 657 -18.08 14.83 0.67
C ARG A 657 -16.60 15.05 0.97
N GLY A 658 -16.17 14.75 2.20
CA GLY A 658 -14.79 14.89 2.62
C GLY A 658 -13.86 14.01 1.78
N ALA A 659 -14.19 12.73 1.67
CA ALA A 659 -13.43 11.75 0.90
C ALA A 659 -13.42 12.09 -0.60
N ALA A 660 -14.58 12.39 -1.20
CA ALA A 660 -14.70 12.73 -2.62
C ALA A 660 -13.87 13.98 -2.98
N ARG A 661 -13.96 15.06 -2.19
CA ARG A 661 -13.18 16.29 -2.44
C ARG A 661 -11.68 16.08 -2.28
N ALA A 662 -11.26 15.29 -1.30
CA ALA A 662 -9.87 14.92 -1.14
C ALA A 662 -9.37 14.10 -2.35
N GLY A 663 -10.18 13.15 -2.85
CA GLY A 663 -9.90 12.38 -4.06
C GLY A 663 -9.75 13.27 -5.29
N ILE A 664 -10.69 14.20 -5.51
CA ILE A 664 -10.64 15.19 -6.60
C ILE A 664 -9.35 16.02 -6.56
N ALA A 665 -8.97 16.51 -5.38
CA ALA A 665 -7.76 17.31 -5.23
C ALA A 665 -6.49 16.51 -5.54
N ALA A 666 -6.41 15.26 -5.05
CA ALA A 666 -5.26 14.38 -5.29
C ALA A 666 -5.14 13.95 -6.76
N ALA A 667 -6.27 13.64 -7.42
CA ALA A 667 -6.31 13.30 -8.84
C ALA A 667 -5.84 14.47 -9.72
N ARG A 668 -6.31 15.69 -9.46
CA ARG A 668 -5.85 16.89 -10.19
C ARG A 668 -4.36 17.18 -9.98
N ALA A 669 -3.88 17.05 -8.76
CA ALA A 669 -2.48 17.35 -8.43
C ALA A 669 -1.47 16.40 -9.10
N SER A 670 -1.91 15.19 -9.48
CA SER A 670 -1.06 14.15 -10.08
C SER A 670 -1.37 13.86 -11.55
N GLY A 671 -2.39 14.51 -12.11
CA GLY A 671 -2.83 14.31 -13.50
C GLY A 671 -3.67 13.06 -13.76
N HIS A 672 -4.02 12.27 -12.74
CA HIS A 672 -4.84 11.05 -12.89
C HIS A 672 -6.33 11.39 -13.03
N LEU A 673 -6.69 12.07 -14.13
CA LEU A 673 -8.01 12.67 -14.30
C LEU A 673 -9.12 11.63 -14.47
N HIS A 674 -8.81 10.39 -14.86
CA HIS A 674 -9.79 9.30 -14.92
C HIS A 674 -10.58 9.14 -13.61
N TYR A 675 -9.89 9.24 -12.46
CA TYR A 675 -10.48 9.10 -11.14
C TYR A 675 -11.43 10.24 -10.74
N LEU A 676 -11.41 11.37 -11.46
CA LEU A 676 -12.34 12.47 -11.20
C LEU A 676 -13.79 12.05 -11.43
N ASN A 677 -14.04 11.18 -12.41
CA ASN A 677 -15.39 10.71 -12.71
C ASN A 677 -16.04 10.04 -11.50
N ALA A 678 -15.37 9.03 -10.93
CA ALA A 678 -15.89 8.31 -9.77
C ALA A 678 -16.06 9.23 -8.54
N ALA A 679 -15.09 10.10 -8.26
CA ALA A 679 -15.17 11.01 -7.11
C ALA A 679 -16.31 12.04 -7.25
N ILE A 680 -16.51 12.61 -8.44
CA ILE A 680 -17.60 13.55 -8.73
C ILE A 680 -18.96 12.82 -8.66
N THR A 681 -19.04 11.59 -9.16
CA THR A 681 -20.24 10.75 -9.09
C THR A 681 -20.75 10.62 -7.65
N TRP A 682 -19.88 10.24 -6.71
CA TRP A 682 -20.28 10.06 -5.31
C TRP A 682 -20.60 11.38 -4.59
N LEU A 683 -19.92 12.47 -4.96
CA LEU A 683 -20.23 13.81 -4.47
C LEU A 683 -21.65 14.23 -4.88
N ALA A 684 -22.01 14.01 -6.14
CA ALA A 684 -23.32 14.35 -6.69
C ALA A 684 -24.43 13.44 -6.14
N ALA A 685 -24.17 12.14 -5.99
CA ALA A 685 -25.12 11.16 -5.46
C ALA A 685 -25.64 11.56 -4.06
N VAL A 686 -24.76 12.06 -3.18
CA VAL A 686 -25.13 12.56 -1.85
C VAL A 686 -26.04 13.78 -1.95
N ASP A 687 -25.73 14.72 -2.84
CA ASP A 687 -26.54 15.92 -3.03
C ASP A 687 -27.92 15.59 -3.62
N VAL A 688 -28.01 14.62 -4.54
CA VAL A 688 -29.30 14.12 -5.04
C VAL A 688 -30.11 13.43 -3.94
N ALA A 689 -29.49 12.58 -3.13
CA ALA A 689 -30.16 11.91 -2.01
C ALA A 689 -30.76 12.90 -1.01
N GLN A 690 -30.11 14.05 -0.80
CA GLN A 690 -30.60 15.14 0.06
C GLN A 690 -31.56 16.12 -0.63
N GLY A 691 -31.83 15.96 -1.93
CA GLY A 691 -32.67 16.87 -2.71
C GLY A 691 -31.99 18.20 -3.09
N ARG A 692 -30.67 18.29 -2.96
CA ARG A 692 -29.85 19.46 -3.34
C ARG A 692 -29.53 19.45 -4.84
N HIS A 693 -30.55 19.30 -5.68
CA HIS A 693 -30.41 19.08 -7.12
C HIS A 693 -29.60 20.16 -7.85
N ARG A 694 -29.73 21.45 -7.48
CA ARG A 694 -28.91 22.51 -8.07
C ARG A 694 -27.41 22.37 -7.78
N ALA A 695 -27.06 21.92 -6.58
CA ALA A 695 -25.66 21.66 -6.23
C ALA A 695 -25.14 20.45 -6.99
N ALA A 696 -25.93 19.37 -7.08
CA ALA A 696 -25.58 18.19 -7.87
C ALA A 696 -25.31 18.54 -9.35
N VAL A 697 -26.17 19.34 -10.00
CA VAL A 697 -25.93 19.79 -11.39
C VAL A 697 -24.63 20.59 -11.53
N ALA A 698 -24.31 21.46 -10.57
CA ALA A 698 -23.09 22.25 -10.60
C ALA A 698 -21.83 21.36 -10.47
N GLU A 699 -21.87 20.37 -9.57
CA GLU A 699 -20.76 19.41 -9.38
C GLU A 699 -20.59 18.47 -10.59
N LEU A 700 -21.70 18.06 -11.21
CA LEU A 700 -21.73 17.17 -12.39
C LEU A 700 -21.37 17.87 -13.70
N GLN A 701 -21.32 19.22 -13.72
CA GLN A 701 -21.14 19.98 -14.95
C GLN A 701 -19.90 19.56 -15.78
N PRO A 702 -18.72 19.23 -15.19
CA PRO A 702 -17.59 18.71 -15.97
C PRO A 702 -17.92 17.41 -16.71
N LEU A 703 -18.56 16.45 -16.03
CA LEU A 703 -18.93 15.16 -16.64
C LEU A 703 -20.02 15.33 -17.70
N LEU A 704 -20.94 16.26 -17.49
CA LEU A 704 -22.00 16.58 -18.45
C LEU A 704 -21.50 17.37 -19.68
N ALA A 705 -20.35 18.03 -19.59
CA ALA A 705 -19.74 18.74 -20.71
C ALA A 705 -19.02 17.78 -21.65
N ASP A 706 -18.39 16.75 -21.10
CA ASP A 706 -17.59 15.76 -21.84
C ASP A 706 -18.37 14.47 -22.13
N PHE A 707 -19.69 14.45 -21.87
CA PHE A 707 -20.53 13.26 -22.08
C PHE A 707 -20.70 12.94 -23.57
N ASP A 708 -20.35 11.70 -23.93
CA ASP A 708 -20.61 11.11 -25.24
C ASP A 708 -21.80 10.15 -25.16
N ALA A 709 -22.86 10.43 -25.93
CA ALA A 709 -24.08 9.62 -25.93
C ALA A 709 -23.88 8.22 -26.55
N ASP A 710 -22.91 8.05 -27.44
CA ASP A 710 -22.68 6.78 -28.13
C ASP A 710 -21.83 5.82 -27.29
N HIS A 711 -21.04 6.35 -26.35
CA HIS A 711 -19.95 5.62 -25.68
C HIS A 711 -20.00 5.72 -24.14
N GLY A 712 -20.53 6.80 -23.58
CA GLY A 712 -20.42 7.16 -22.16
C GLY A 712 -21.45 6.53 -21.21
N THR A 713 -22.08 5.42 -21.57
CA THR A 713 -23.21 4.85 -20.80
C THR A 713 -22.89 3.58 -20.01
N GLU A 714 -21.72 2.94 -20.20
CA GLU A 714 -21.31 1.79 -19.38
C GLU A 714 -21.18 2.18 -17.91
N ILE A 715 -21.66 1.34 -16.99
CA ILE A 715 -21.90 1.71 -15.57
C ILE A 715 -20.66 2.29 -14.87
N VAL A 716 -19.47 1.82 -15.25
CA VAL A 716 -18.17 2.30 -14.74
C VAL A 716 -17.88 3.76 -15.13
N VAL A 717 -18.39 4.23 -16.27
CA VAL A 717 -18.24 5.61 -16.76
C VAL A 717 -19.51 6.44 -16.51
N GLY A 718 -20.67 5.89 -16.86
CA GLY A 718 -21.98 6.52 -16.83
C GLY A 718 -22.72 6.40 -15.49
N GLY A 719 -22.07 5.93 -14.43
CA GLY A 719 -22.71 5.74 -13.11
C GLY A 719 -23.36 7.01 -12.54
N PHE A 720 -22.92 8.20 -12.96
CA PHE A 720 -23.51 9.48 -12.58
C PHE A 720 -24.82 9.82 -13.29
N LEU A 721 -25.12 9.18 -14.43
CA LEU A 721 -26.24 9.53 -15.30
C LEU A 721 -27.61 9.50 -14.61
N PRO A 722 -27.94 8.50 -13.76
CA PRO A 722 -29.25 8.47 -13.12
C PRO A 722 -29.46 9.65 -12.16
N ASP A 723 -28.41 10.04 -11.42
CA ASP A 723 -28.43 11.19 -10.52
C ASP A 723 -28.46 12.51 -11.30
N ALA A 724 -27.73 12.59 -12.42
CA ALA A 724 -27.78 13.72 -13.33
C ALA A 724 -29.19 13.93 -13.90
N VAL A 725 -29.84 12.88 -14.39
CA VAL A 725 -31.20 12.92 -14.94
C VAL A 725 -32.19 13.42 -13.88
N GLU A 726 -32.14 12.85 -12.67
CA GLU A 726 -33.02 13.27 -11.57
C GLU A 726 -32.81 14.76 -11.23
N ALA A 727 -31.54 15.20 -11.14
CA ALA A 727 -31.20 16.57 -10.80
C ALA A 727 -31.59 17.58 -11.91
N LEU A 728 -31.31 17.26 -13.17
CA LEU A 728 -31.66 18.10 -14.34
C LEU A 728 -33.17 18.30 -14.42
N ILE A 729 -33.96 17.22 -14.28
CA ILE A 729 -35.42 17.29 -14.26
C ILE A 729 -35.92 18.16 -13.10
N ALA A 730 -35.38 17.98 -11.89
CA ALA A 730 -35.75 18.80 -10.74
C ALA A 730 -35.40 20.30 -10.92
N THR A 731 -34.43 20.61 -11.78
CA THR A 731 -34.05 21.99 -12.15
C THR A 731 -34.72 22.51 -13.43
N ASN A 732 -35.62 21.73 -14.04
CA ASN A 732 -36.35 22.01 -15.29
C ASN A 732 -35.49 22.00 -16.58
N ASP A 733 -34.31 21.37 -16.56
CA ASP A 733 -33.51 21.14 -17.79
C ASP A 733 -33.89 19.80 -18.44
N HIS A 734 -35.13 19.74 -18.94
CA HIS A 734 -35.71 18.53 -19.51
C HIS A 734 -35.03 18.09 -20.81
N GLN A 735 -34.48 19.03 -21.58
CA GLN A 735 -33.84 18.73 -22.86
C GLN A 735 -32.53 17.97 -22.65
N ARG A 736 -31.67 18.42 -21.73
CA ARG A 736 -30.44 17.67 -21.42
C ARG A 736 -30.76 16.33 -20.77
N ALA A 737 -31.77 16.28 -19.88
CA ALA A 737 -32.21 15.02 -19.28
C ALA A 737 -32.69 14.01 -20.33
N GLU A 738 -33.49 14.43 -21.31
CA GLU A 738 -33.94 13.58 -22.42
C GLU A 738 -32.77 12.95 -23.16
N ALA A 739 -31.73 13.72 -23.48
CA ALA A 739 -30.56 13.21 -24.20
C ALA A 739 -29.85 12.09 -23.42
N LEU A 740 -29.67 12.24 -22.10
CA LEU A 740 -29.06 11.21 -21.25
C LEU A 740 -29.94 9.95 -21.15
N ILE A 741 -31.26 10.14 -21.05
CA ILE A 741 -32.23 9.04 -20.99
C ILE A 741 -32.20 8.24 -22.29
N SER A 742 -32.26 8.91 -23.44
CA SER A 742 -32.24 8.26 -24.76
C SER A 742 -30.94 7.50 -24.99
N ALA A 743 -29.80 8.01 -24.52
CA ALA A 743 -28.52 7.30 -24.61
C ALA A 743 -28.56 6.00 -23.79
N LEU A 744 -29.03 6.05 -22.54
CA LEU A 744 -29.18 4.86 -21.69
C LEU A 744 -30.14 3.82 -22.27
N GLU A 745 -31.28 4.24 -22.82
CA GLU A 745 -32.24 3.35 -23.47
C GLU A 745 -31.64 2.70 -24.73
N THR A 746 -31.06 3.49 -25.62
CA THR A 746 -30.50 3.02 -26.90
C THR A 746 -29.35 2.04 -26.67
N ASN A 747 -28.39 2.40 -25.81
CA ASN A 747 -27.22 1.54 -25.55
C ASN A 747 -27.59 0.35 -24.67
N GLY A 748 -28.58 0.51 -23.78
CA GLY A 748 -29.15 -0.59 -22.99
C GLY A 748 -29.77 -1.67 -23.86
N GLU A 749 -30.51 -1.28 -24.90
CA GLU A 749 -31.06 -2.21 -25.89
C GLU A 749 -29.96 -2.82 -26.77
N ARG A 750 -29.04 -1.99 -27.28
CA ARG A 750 -27.95 -2.40 -28.18
C ARG A 750 -27.07 -3.50 -27.58
N HIS A 751 -26.75 -3.39 -26.28
CA HIS A 751 -25.82 -4.29 -25.60
C HIS A 751 -26.50 -5.28 -24.65
N ASP A 752 -27.84 -5.30 -24.62
CA ASP A 752 -28.66 -6.01 -23.62
C ASP A 752 -28.13 -5.82 -22.18
N ARG A 753 -28.13 -4.56 -21.73
CA ARG A 753 -27.60 -4.14 -20.43
C ARG A 753 -28.74 -3.81 -19.47
N PRO A 754 -29.08 -4.70 -18.53
CA PRO A 754 -30.23 -4.49 -17.66
C PRO A 754 -30.14 -3.22 -16.81
N TRP A 755 -28.93 -2.84 -16.38
CA TRP A 755 -28.74 -1.65 -15.57
C TRP A 755 -29.05 -0.38 -16.38
N MET A 756 -28.53 -0.29 -17.61
CA MET A 756 -28.80 0.85 -18.49
C MET A 756 -30.27 0.96 -18.84
N SER A 757 -30.90 -0.16 -19.23
CA SER A 757 -32.32 -0.19 -19.56
C SER A 757 -33.20 0.19 -18.35
N GLY A 758 -32.87 -0.32 -17.15
CA GLY A 758 -33.57 0.03 -15.92
C GLY A 758 -33.40 1.50 -15.52
N ALA A 759 -32.17 2.02 -15.58
CA ALA A 759 -31.87 3.41 -15.25
C ALA A 759 -32.48 4.39 -16.28
N GLY A 760 -32.41 4.05 -17.57
CA GLY A 760 -33.05 4.79 -18.67
C GLY A 760 -34.57 4.84 -18.50
N ALA A 761 -35.21 3.69 -18.30
CA ALA A 761 -36.66 3.62 -18.05
C ALA A 761 -37.08 4.37 -16.77
N ARG A 762 -36.28 4.34 -15.70
CA ARG A 762 -36.51 5.18 -14.50
C ARG A 762 -36.41 6.67 -14.83
N GLY A 763 -35.40 7.07 -15.59
CA GLY A 763 -35.24 8.45 -16.05
C GLY A 763 -36.42 8.91 -16.92
N ARG A 764 -36.87 8.05 -17.83
CA ARG A 764 -38.08 8.25 -18.66
C ARG A 764 -39.33 8.45 -17.82
N ALA A 765 -39.47 7.68 -16.73
CA ALA A 765 -40.56 7.84 -15.78
C ALA A 765 -40.51 9.20 -15.06
N HIS A 766 -39.33 9.65 -14.60
CA HIS A 766 -39.17 10.99 -14.02
C HIS A 766 -39.58 12.09 -15.00
N LEU A 767 -39.16 11.98 -16.27
CA LEU A 767 -39.41 13.01 -17.26
C LEU A 767 -40.90 13.10 -17.63
N ARG A 768 -41.55 11.97 -17.89
CA ARG A 768 -42.99 11.93 -18.17
C ARG A 768 -43.80 12.45 -16.98
N TRP A 769 -43.37 12.13 -15.76
CA TRP A 769 -44.01 12.68 -14.56
C TRP A 769 -43.90 14.20 -14.50
N ALA A 770 -42.72 14.77 -14.79
CA ALA A 770 -42.51 16.21 -14.84
C ALA A 770 -43.33 16.90 -15.95
N GLN A 771 -43.57 16.21 -17.07
CA GLN A 771 -44.41 16.67 -18.19
C GLN A 771 -45.92 16.51 -17.92
N GLY A 772 -46.31 15.79 -16.86
CA GLY A 772 -47.71 15.55 -16.49
C GLY A 772 -48.35 14.30 -17.09
N ASP A 773 -47.60 13.48 -17.85
CA ASP A 773 -48.05 12.17 -18.35
C ASP A 773 -47.89 11.10 -17.26
N LEU A 774 -48.87 11.03 -16.36
CA LEU A 774 -48.83 10.09 -15.23
C LEU A 774 -48.94 8.61 -15.67
N ASP A 775 -49.71 8.31 -16.71
CA ASP A 775 -49.89 6.95 -17.21
C ASP A 775 -48.60 6.45 -17.88
N GLY A 776 -47.98 7.28 -18.72
CA GLY A 776 -46.72 6.96 -19.34
C GLY A 776 -45.56 6.92 -18.34
N ALA A 777 -45.60 7.74 -17.28
CA ALA A 777 -44.63 7.67 -16.19
C ALA A 777 -44.73 6.38 -15.39
N GLN A 778 -45.96 5.94 -15.06
CA GLN A 778 -46.17 4.68 -14.35
C GLN A 778 -45.69 3.49 -15.17
N ARG A 779 -46.06 3.39 -16.46
CA ARG A 779 -45.59 2.30 -17.34
C ARG A 779 -44.07 2.24 -17.45
N ALA A 780 -43.41 3.40 -17.57
CA ALA A 780 -41.95 3.46 -17.64
C ALA A 780 -41.29 3.03 -16.33
N ALA A 781 -41.87 3.36 -15.17
CA ALA A 781 -41.37 2.92 -13.87
C ALA A 781 -41.59 1.41 -13.63
N GLU A 782 -42.69 0.85 -14.13
CA GLU A 782 -42.94 -0.61 -14.12
C GLU A 782 -41.94 -1.35 -15.02
N GLN A 783 -41.69 -0.85 -16.24
CA GLN A 783 -40.66 -1.38 -17.13
C GLN A 783 -39.26 -1.31 -16.49
N ALA A 784 -38.94 -0.23 -15.78
CA ALA A 784 -37.69 -0.12 -15.05
C ALA A 784 -37.56 -1.20 -13.97
N LEU A 785 -38.65 -1.57 -13.28
CA LEU A 785 -38.64 -2.67 -12.32
C LEU A 785 -38.36 -4.02 -12.99
N ASP A 786 -38.98 -4.30 -14.14
CA ASP A 786 -38.73 -5.54 -14.90
C ASP A 786 -37.24 -5.70 -15.26
N HIS A 787 -36.58 -4.59 -15.64
CA HIS A 787 -35.14 -4.60 -15.90
C HIS A 787 -34.32 -4.78 -14.61
N HIS A 788 -34.70 -4.14 -13.50
CA HIS A 788 -34.02 -4.31 -12.22
C HIS A 788 -34.19 -5.71 -11.62
N GLU A 789 -35.25 -6.45 -11.95
CA GLU A 789 -35.42 -7.85 -11.52
C GLU A 789 -34.39 -8.80 -12.15
N ARG A 790 -33.79 -8.41 -13.28
CA ARG A 790 -32.68 -9.15 -13.91
C ARG A 790 -31.34 -8.93 -13.20
N LEU A 791 -31.27 -8.07 -12.18
CA LEU A 791 -30.04 -7.69 -11.49
C LEU A 791 -30.15 -7.92 -9.98
N PRO A 792 -29.09 -8.43 -9.34
CA PRO A 792 -29.00 -8.48 -7.89
C PRO A 792 -28.60 -7.10 -7.30
N MET A 793 -29.31 -6.04 -7.69
CA MET A 793 -29.05 -4.65 -7.26
C MET A 793 -30.24 -4.06 -6.48
N PRO A 794 -30.38 -4.36 -5.17
CA PRO A 794 -31.56 -3.98 -4.39
C PRO A 794 -31.75 -2.47 -4.25
N ALA A 795 -30.67 -1.70 -4.21
CA ALA A 795 -30.73 -0.23 -4.10
C ALA A 795 -31.37 0.41 -5.35
N GLU A 796 -31.00 -0.05 -6.54
CA GLU A 796 -31.57 0.43 -7.81
C GLU A 796 -33.07 0.14 -7.88
N ARG A 797 -33.48 -1.09 -7.52
CA ARG A 797 -34.89 -1.46 -7.43
C ARG A 797 -35.65 -0.59 -6.42
N ALA A 798 -35.08 -0.33 -5.24
CA ALA A 798 -35.70 0.50 -4.21
C ALA A 798 -35.88 1.96 -4.64
N ARG A 799 -34.92 2.54 -5.37
CA ARG A 799 -35.05 3.88 -5.96
C ARG A 799 -36.21 3.94 -6.95
N THR A 800 -36.39 2.90 -7.77
CA THR A 800 -37.50 2.81 -8.74
C THR A 800 -38.85 2.62 -8.04
N LEU A 801 -38.91 1.80 -6.97
CA LEU A 801 -40.12 1.64 -6.14
C LEU A 801 -40.53 2.95 -5.47
N LEU A 802 -39.55 3.74 -4.99
CA LEU A 802 -39.80 5.06 -4.42
C LEU A 802 -40.47 5.99 -5.45
N LEU A 803 -39.92 6.06 -6.66
CA LEU A 803 -40.51 6.84 -7.77
C LEU A 803 -41.91 6.35 -8.13
N LEU A 804 -42.09 5.04 -8.32
CA LEU A 804 -43.39 4.46 -8.67
C LEU A 804 -44.44 4.78 -7.61
N GLY A 805 -44.09 4.68 -6.33
CA GLY A 805 -44.97 5.05 -5.23
C GLY A 805 -45.35 6.54 -5.21
N GLN A 806 -44.42 7.44 -5.58
CA GLN A 806 -44.70 8.88 -5.73
C GLN A 806 -45.67 9.16 -6.89
N ILE A 807 -45.48 8.50 -8.04
CA ILE A 807 -46.34 8.59 -9.22
C ILE A 807 -47.74 8.07 -8.90
N GLN A 808 -47.84 6.87 -8.32
CA GLN A 808 -49.12 6.24 -7.95
C GLN A 808 -49.89 7.03 -6.90
N ARG A 809 -49.19 7.67 -5.95
CA ARG A 809 -49.83 8.61 -5.02
C ARG A 809 -50.48 9.76 -5.78
N ARG A 810 -49.78 10.33 -6.78
CA ARG A 810 -50.32 11.42 -7.60
C ARG A 810 -51.50 10.96 -8.45
N HIS A 811 -51.46 9.72 -8.92
CA HIS A 811 -52.55 8.99 -9.61
C HIS A 811 -53.70 8.60 -8.68
N ARG A 812 -53.62 8.90 -7.38
CA ARG A 812 -54.60 8.52 -6.34
C ARG A 812 -54.78 7.00 -6.14
N GLN A 813 -53.82 6.20 -6.60
CA GLN A 813 -53.77 4.75 -6.40
C GLN A 813 -53.17 4.42 -5.03
N ARG A 814 -53.90 4.76 -3.95
CA ARG A 814 -53.38 4.76 -2.58
C ARG A 814 -52.82 3.42 -2.10
N SER A 815 -53.47 2.30 -2.44
CA SER A 815 -53.04 0.96 -2.00
C SER A 815 -51.67 0.61 -2.60
N ALA A 816 -51.56 0.68 -3.94
CA ALA A 816 -50.32 0.42 -4.65
C ALA A 816 -49.19 1.36 -4.23
N ALA A 817 -49.49 2.66 -4.06
CA ALA A 817 -48.51 3.64 -3.59
C ALA A 817 -47.99 3.30 -2.16
N THR A 818 -48.87 2.84 -1.27
CA THR A 818 -48.48 2.46 0.09
C THR A 818 -47.62 1.21 0.07
N GLU A 819 -47.97 0.21 -0.73
CA GLU A 819 -47.22 -1.03 -0.89
C GLU A 819 -45.79 -0.76 -1.41
N ASN A 820 -45.67 -0.02 -2.53
CA ASN A 820 -44.38 0.29 -3.14
C ASN A 820 -43.49 1.16 -2.23
N LEU A 821 -44.04 2.17 -1.57
CA LEU A 821 -43.27 3.00 -0.64
C LEU A 821 -42.86 2.24 0.62
N THR A 822 -43.71 1.35 1.14
CA THR A 822 -43.35 0.48 2.28
C THR A 822 -42.23 -0.48 1.90
N ALA A 823 -42.29 -1.06 0.70
CA ALA A 823 -41.22 -1.90 0.16
C ALA A 823 -39.90 -1.12 0.00
N ALA A 824 -39.94 0.11 -0.53
CA ALA A 824 -38.76 0.97 -0.65
C ALA A 824 -38.15 1.32 0.71
N VAL A 825 -38.98 1.71 1.69
CA VAL A 825 -38.53 1.97 3.07
C VAL A 825 -37.84 0.76 3.67
N ARG A 826 -38.45 -0.42 3.55
CA ARG A 826 -37.88 -1.66 4.07
C ARG A 826 -36.51 -1.93 3.46
N VAL A 827 -36.40 -1.93 2.13
CA VAL A 827 -35.13 -2.19 1.45
C VAL A 827 -34.05 -1.18 1.84
N PHE A 828 -34.33 0.13 1.83
CA PHE A 828 -33.31 1.11 2.23
C PHE A 828 -32.91 1.00 3.71
N THR A 829 -33.83 0.62 4.59
CA THR A 829 -33.53 0.40 6.01
C THR A 829 -32.66 -0.84 6.19
N ASP A 830 -33.00 -1.95 5.52
CA ASP A 830 -32.24 -3.21 5.59
C ASP A 830 -30.82 -3.04 5.03
N LEU A 831 -30.65 -2.22 3.99
CA LEU A 831 -29.35 -1.87 3.43
C LEU A 831 -28.54 -0.90 4.32
N GLY A 832 -29.17 -0.20 5.26
CA GLY A 832 -28.52 0.88 6.02
C GLY A 832 -28.29 2.16 5.20
N SER A 833 -29.15 2.45 4.22
CA SER A 833 -29.08 3.66 3.39
C SER A 833 -29.93 4.79 3.99
N GLU A 834 -29.37 5.51 4.96
CA GLU A 834 -30.12 6.41 5.85
C GLU A 834 -30.86 7.55 5.10
N LEU A 835 -30.19 8.22 4.15
CA LEU A 835 -30.77 9.34 3.42
C LEU A 835 -31.95 8.89 2.53
N TRP A 836 -31.79 7.76 1.85
CA TRP A 836 -32.83 7.20 0.98
C TRP A 836 -34.00 6.62 1.78
N ALA A 837 -33.72 5.96 2.91
CA ALA A 837 -34.75 5.48 3.84
C ALA A 837 -35.59 6.66 4.37
N GLN A 838 -34.95 7.74 4.80
CA GLN A 838 -35.63 8.94 5.28
C GLN A 838 -36.49 9.60 4.20
N ARG A 839 -36.00 9.63 2.95
CA ARG A 839 -36.76 10.16 1.81
C ARG A 839 -37.99 9.30 1.52
N ALA A 840 -37.85 7.97 1.49
CA ALA A 840 -38.97 7.05 1.29
C ALA A 840 -40.00 7.12 2.43
N LEU A 841 -39.53 7.20 3.68
CA LEU A 841 -40.37 7.38 4.87
C LEU A 841 -41.18 8.66 4.80
N THR A 842 -40.56 9.77 4.40
CA THR A 842 -41.23 11.07 4.23
C THR A 842 -42.36 10.98 3.21
N GLU A 843 -42.15 10.29 2.09
CA GLU A 843 -43.20 10.10 1.08
C GLU A 843 -44.33 9.18 1.55
N LEU A 844 -44.01 8.11 2.29
CA LEU A 844 -44.99 7.20 2.90
C LEU A 844 -45.83 7.92 3.96
N GLN A 845 -45.19 8.73 4.80
CA GLN A 845 -45.86 9.54 5.81
C GLN A 845 -46.87 10.51 5.19
N ARG A 846 -46.54 11.16 4.06
CA ARG A 846 -47.49 12.03 3.34
C ARG A 846 -48.77 11.31 2.91
N LEU A 847 -48.71 10.01 2.58
CA LEU A 847 -49.92 9.20 2.34
C LEU A 847 -50.70 8.96 3.63
N GLN A 848 -50.02 8.58 4.71
CA GLN A 848 -50.64 8.22 5.99
C GLN A 848 -51.28 9.43 6.69
N TYR A 849 -50.62 10.59 6.72
CA TYR A 849 -51.16 11.83 7.27
C TYR A 849 -52.35 12.35 6.45
N GLY A 850 -52.38 12.06 5.15
CA GLY A 850 -53.55 12.28 4.30
C GLY A 850 -54.79 11.45 4.67
N SER A 851 -54.68 10.35 5.43
CA SER A 851 -55.86 9.64 5.97
C SER A 851 -56.04 9.70 7.48
N ARG A 852 -55.01 10.05 8.27
CA ARG A 852 -55.18 10.23 9.73
C ARG A 852 -55.83 11.56 10.13
N TYR A 853 -55.81 12.59 9.27
CA TYR A 853 -56.41 13.90 9.52
C TYR A 853 -57.80 14.11 8.87
N GLY A 854 -58.57 13.04 8.71
CA GLY A 854 -60.03 13.15 8.55
C GLY A 854 -60.75 13.64 9.82
N GLY A 855 -60.08 13.62 10.98
CA GLY A 855 -60.67 13.96 12.29
C GLY A 855 -60.04 15.11 13.09
N GLN A 856 -58.79 15.51 12.82
CA GLN A 856 -58.13 16.59 13.57
C GLN A 856 -58.22 17.94 12.86
N LEU A 857 -58.47 18.99 13.64
CA LEU A 857 -58.62 20.36 13.16
C LEU A 857 -57.25 20.94 12.78
N THR A 858 -57.16 21.58 11.62
CA THR A 858 -56.00 22.43 11.27
C THR A 858 -55.89 23.62 12.24
N PRO A 859 -54.74 24.30 12.37
CA PRO A 859 -54.60 25.45 13.28
C PRO A 859 -55.65 26.55 13.04
N THR A 860 -55.98 26.82 11.78
CA THR A 860 -57.02 27.78 11.38
C THR A 860 -58.42 27.28 11.74
N GLU A 861 -58.72 26.00 11.51
CA GLU A 861 -59.98 25.38 11.90
C GLU A 861 -60.15 25.34 13.43
N ALA A 862 -59.09 25.05 14.19
CA ALA A 862 -59.09 25.04 15.65
C ALA A 862 -59.33 26.44 16.23
N ARG A 863 -58.74 27.47 15.62
CA ARG A 863 -58.96 28.86 16.03
C ARG A 863 -60.40 29.32 15.76
N VAL A 864 -60.94 29.00 14.58
CA VAL A 864 -62.35 29.24 14.25
C VAL A 864 -63.29 28.45 15.17
N ALA A 865 -62.95 27.20 15.50
CA ALA A 865 -63.75 26.34 16.38
C ALA A 865 -63.77 26.84 17.83
N ARG A 866 -62.64 27.33 18.36
CA ARG A 866 -62.54 27.92 19.71
C ARG A 866 -63.36 29.20 19.83
N LEU A 867 -63.15 30.16 18.94
CA LEU A 867 -63.95 31.40 18.95
C LEU A 867 -65.45 31.12 18.78
N ALA A 868 -65.79 30.05 18.04
CA ALA A 868 -67.17 29.60 17.92
C ALA A 868 -67.73 28.93 19.18
N ALA A 869 -66.91 28.19 19.93
CA ALA A 869 -67.26 27.62 21.22
C ALA A 869 -67.40 28.70 22.31
N ASP A 870 -66.60 29.78 22.22
CA ASP A 870 -66.63 30.93 23.13
C ASP A 870 -67.83 31.89 22.88
N GLY A 871 -68.69 31.57 21.90
CA GLY A 871 -69.98 32.24 21.71
C GLY A 871 -70.01 33.38 20.71
N LEU A 872 -68.89 33.71 20.05
CA LEU A 872 -68.87 34.75 19.01
C LEU A 872 -69.75 34.35 17.82
N SER A 873 -70.28 35.30 17.06
CA SER A 873 -70.99 35.06 15.79
C SER A 873 -70.03 34.87 14.61
N ASN A 874 -70.50 34.31 13.49
CA ASN A 874 -69.66 34.15 12.30
C ASN A 874 -69.14 35.48 11.74
N ARG A 875 -69.85 36.60 11.97
CA ARG A 875 -69.39 37.94 11.58
C ARG A 875 -68.26 38.46 12.48
N GLU A 876 -68.34 38.19 13.78
CA GLU A 876 -67.31 38.58 14.75
C GLU A 876 -66.03 37.76 14.54
N ILE A 877 -66.15 36.44 14.32
CA ILE A 877 -65.00 35.58 14.00
C ILE A 877 -64.33 36.00 12.68
N ALA A 878 -65.14 36.37 11.68
CA ALA A 878 -64.64 36.87 10.41
C ALA A 878 -63.85 38.17 10.58
N ALA A 879 -64.35 39.09 11.41
CA ALA A 879 -63.65 40.33 11.73
C ALA A 879 -62.36 40.10 12.53
N GLU A 880 -62.38 39.21 13.53
CA GLU A 880 -61.23 38.93 14.40
C GLU A 880 -60.10 38.18 13.68
N LEU A 881 -60.44 37.28 12.75
CA LEU A 881 -59.48 36.50 11.98
C LEU A 881 -59.15 37.10 10.61
N PHE A 882 -59.70 38.27 10.28
CA PHE A 882 -59.57 38.91 8.96
C PHE A 882 -59.96 37.97 7.80
N LEU A 883 -61.06 37.24 7.95
CA LEU A 883 -61.61 36.30 6.98
C LEU A 883 -62.96 36.78 6.45
N ALA A 884 -63.35 36.33 5.25
CA ALA A 884 -64.74 36.50 4.80
C ALA A 884 -65.70 35.63 5.64
N VAL A 885 -66.91 36.12 5.93
CA VAL A 885 -67.94 35.37 6.69
C VAL A 885 -68.21 33.99 6.08
N LYS A 886 -68.27 33.90 4.75
CA LYS A 886 -68.45 32.65 4.00
C LYS A 886 -67.30 31.66 4.24
N THR A 887 -66.08 32.15 4.45
CA THR A 887 -64.90 31.32 4.78
C THR A 887 -65.03 30.74 6.19
N VAL A 888 -65.55 31.52 7.14
CA VAL A 888 -65.84 31.03 8.51
C VAL A 888 -66.93 29.96 8.49
N GLU A 889 -68.01 30.15 7.72
CA GLU A 889 -69.10 29.17 7.56
C GLU A 889 -68.62 27.85 6.94
N MET A 890 -67.83 27.93 5.87
CA MET A 890 -67.24 26.74 5.24
C MET A 890 -66.26 26.03 6.18
N THR A 891 -65.45 26.79 6.92
CA THR A 891 -64.51 26.26 7.92
C THR A 891 -65.26 25.56 9.06
N LEU A 892 -66.33 26.17 9.60
CA LEU A 892 -67.16 25.55 10.63
C LEU A 892 -67.87 24.28 10.14
N SER A 893 -68.34 24.26 8.89
CA SER A 893 -68.95 23.07 8.30
C SER A 893 -67.95 21.90 8.21
N ARG A 894 -66.66 22.20 7.97
CA ARG A 894 -65.58 21.20 8.01
C ARG A 894 -65.24 20.79 9.45
N VAL A 895 -65.18 21.74 10.38
CA VAL A 895 -64.97 21.49 11.82
C VAL A 895 -66.05 20.56 12.38
N TYR A 896 -67.32 20.83 12.11
CA TYR A 896 -68.45 20.00 12.56
C TYR A 896 -68.36 18.56 12.04
N ARG A 897 -67.96 18.40 10.77
CA ARG A 897 -67.74 17.09 10.16
C ARG A 897 -66.55 16.37 10.78
N LYS A 898 -65.45 17.07 11.06
CA LYS A 898 -64.23 16.51 11.67
C LYS A 898 -64.43 16.09 13.12
N LEU A 899 -65.17 16.89 13.90
CA LEU A 899 -65.47 16.64 15.32
C LEU A 899 -66.74 15.79 15.55
N SER A 900 -67.43 15.37 14.49
CA SER A 900 -68.71 14.64 14.55
C SER A 900 -69.79 15.32 15.41
N VAL A 901 -69.85 16.65 15.38
CA VAL A 901 -70.88 17.46 16.07
C VAL A 901 -71.90 18.02 15.09
N ARG A 902 -73.15 18.21 15.54
CA ARG A 902 -74.27 18.67 14.73
C ARG A 902 -74.67 20.12 15.00
N SER A 903 -74.16 20.74 16.05
CA SER A 903 -74.48 22.12 16.42
C SER A 903 -73.30 22.84 17.06
N ARG A 904 -73.34 24.18 16.98
CA ARG A 904 -72.36 25.07 17.62
C ARG A 904 -72.23 24.84 19.13
N SER A 905 -73.36 24.55 19.80
CA SER A 905 -73.41 24.25 21.23
C SER A 905 -72.63 23.00 21.65
N GLN A 906 -72.35 22.09 20.71
CA GLN A 906 -71.59 20.87 20.98
C GLN A 906 -70.08 21.06 20.84
N LEU A 907 -69.61 22.19 20.27
CA LEU A 907 -68.18 22.47 20.10
C LEU A 907 -67.44 22.57 21.44
N HIS A 908 -68.05 23.19 22.46
CA HIS A 908 -67.42 23.38 23.78
C HIS A 908 -67.11 22.04 24.47
N GLY A 909 -67.99 21.05 24.34
CA GLY A 909 -67.77 19.70 24.86
C GLY A 909 -66.77 18.91 24.01
N ALA A 910 -66.85 19.02 22.68
CA ALA A 910 -65.96 18.31 21.76
C ALA A 910 -64.50 18.80 21.79
N LEU A 911 -64.27 20.07 22.15
CA LEU A 911 -62.92 20.64 22.26
C LEU A 911 -62.24 20.36 23.62
N LYS A 912 -63.01 20.00 24.68
CA LYS A 912 -62.48 19.67 26.01
C LYS A 912 -62.14 18.19 26.23
N GLY A 913 -62.62 17.30 25.36
CA GLY A 913 -62.43 15.85 25.48
C GLY A 913 -61.20 15.30 24.74
N GLY A 914 -60.23 16.15 24.38
CA GLY A 914 -59.11 15.79 23.50
C GLY A 914 -57.71 16.18 24.02
N ASP A 915 -57.55 16.36 25.34
CA ASP A 915 -56.23 16.42 25.99
C ASP A 915 -55.74 15.02 26.36
#